data_AF-A0A453JU10-F1
#
_entry.id   AF-A0A453JU10-F1
#
_cell.length_a   1.000
_cell.length_b   1.000
_cell.length_c   1.000
_cell.angle_alpha   90.00
_cell.angle_beta   90.00
_cell.angle_gamma   90.00
#
_symmetry.space_group_name_H-M   'P 1'
#
loop_
_entity.id
_entity.type
_entity.pdbx_description
1 polymer ?
#
loop_
_entity_poly.entity_id
_entity_poly.type
_entity_poly.pdbx_seq_one_letter_code
_entity_poly.pdbx_strand_id
1 'polypeptide(L)'
;DIYGRSGGDVDDGSDHMSVDEGNNSDAQSIKSLEDLKISNKQMRSLEETLAGALRRESMAESTIKQLEAEIEQLNRLVSQREEDTRCAKMTLKFREDKINRMEALVHNKLPAESYLLEDNKTLSREIELLRAKVDKNPEVTRFALENIRLSSQLKRYQQFCNEGEREVLLDEVSNIRNQVYINLHFVILISAVVGFFNQHSLCLQVVQMLEGRMLTELQNKLSSKFEDTEHHSSLASEPETLPKELKRACQELETCRSELQGCLESNKKLTREIADLQKELSTIKMTKREECHFEYGSNARAKMEDCCDEAFMDNTEDILNLQLELDILKTILAEERTVRGEVEERTTTLSDELKAANLRILQACKQSDAIESELNDARSVIEALESQQILLINELDELKKNNQKSFEILKKRGREISRLNTEIDNHRRQGLVASGEPKMQLLKCIENEDSPLQRKLKRMQASLEKANDLNTRYQRDQASDSSAEQEMDEVRRQVEVETTEVIMCLQEELMSLQQQLDASNKNELLAKQSLDELQLERKELNDRLFEVVKENESLSELTKEKEKKIQLLTSGWESLQEDLIALQQQLDASNKNELLAKQSLAELQLERKQLNDRLLEVMEENERFAELIGGKEKKIQLLTNDWESLREELSSLQQQLDASNKYELLAKQSLDELQLERKELNDRLLEVMKENGSFSQLIEEKENKIQLLTNDWESLQEEFFYRSNNSSMLVTRMSCWPTKA
;
A
#
# COMPACT_ATOMS: atom_id res chain seq x y z
N ASP A 1 55.26 6.72 -30.92
CA ASP A 1 55.98 5.94 -31.95
C ASP A 1 55.11 4.86 -32.57
N ILE A 2 55.34 4.65 -33.87
CA ILE A 2 55.19 3.42 -34.69
C ILE A 2 53.80 2.75 -34.85
N TYR A 3 53.45 2.62 -36.14
CA TYR A 3 52.28 1.99 -36.78
C TYR A 3 52.27 0.43 -36.76
N GLY A 4 51.05 -0.12 -36.91
CA GLY A 4 50.71 -1.33 -37.71
C GLY A 4 49.24 -1.19 -38.16
N ARG A 5 48.78 -1.24 -39.43
CA ARG A 5 48.99 -2.20 -40.55
C ARG A 5 48.66 -3.65 -40.13
N SER A 6 47.88 -4.44 -40.87
CA SER A 6 47.18 -4.30 -42.18
C SER A 6 45.87 -5.09 -42.08
N GLY A 7 44.77 -4.70 -42.71
CA GLY A 7 44.50 -5.03 -44.12
C GLY A 7 43.49 -6.19 -44.18
N GLY A 8 42.24 -5.89 -44.51
CA GLY A 8 41.23 -6.91 -44.77
C GLY A 8 41.11 -7.11 -46.28
N ASP A 9 41.18 -8.35 -46.73
CA ASP A 9 40.86 -8.74 -48.10
C ASP A 9 39.50 -9.44 -48.12
N VAL A 10 38.68 -9.03 -49.07
CA VAL A 10 37.40 -9.65 -49.43
C VAL A 10 37.71 -10.77 -50.42
N ASP A 11 37.15 -11.96 -50.21
CA ASP A 11 37.01 -12.93 -51.30
C ASP A 11 35.62 -13.56 -51.26
N ASP A 12 34.87 -13.34 -52.35
CA ASP A 12 33.53 -13.86 -52.59
C ASP A 12 33.67 -14.97 -53.65
N GLY A 13 34.02 -16.15 -53.17
CA GLY A 13 34.37 -17.32 -53.99
C GLY A 13 33.18 -18.22 -54.25
N SER A 14 32.24 -17.79 -55.10
CA SER A 14 31.26 -18.71 -55.66
C SER A 14 31.95 -19.70 -56.59
N ASP A 15 31.90 -21.00 -56.31
CA ASP A 15 32.26 -21.99 -57.32
C ASP A 15 31.33 -23.21 -57.36
N HIS A 16 30.86 -23.47 -58.57
CA HIS A 16 29.77 -24.39 -58.88
C HIS A 16 30.40 -25.73 -59.29
N MET A 17 30.64 -26.64 -58.34
CA MET A 17 31.29 -27.92 -58.67
C MET A 17 30.30 -28.96 -59.19
N SER A 18 30.24 -29.04 -60.51
CA SER A 18 29.60 -30.06 -61.32
C SER A 18 30.01 -31.47 -60.91
N VAL A 19 29.06 -32.41 -60.95
CA VAL A 19 29.37 -33.85 -60.99
C VAL A 19 29.90 -34.18 -62.38
N ASP A 20 31.09 -34.75 -62.47
CA ASP A 20 31.60 -35.39 -63.69
C ASP A 20 32.14 -36.79 -63.36
N GLU A 21 31.82 -37.77 -64.20
CA GLU A 21 32.08 -39.19 -63.97
C GLU A 21 33.47 -39.59 -64.49
N GLY A 22 34.43 -39.81 -63.58
CA GLY A 22 35.82 -40.15 -63.90
C GLY A 22 36.22 -41.59 -63.61
N ASN A 23 35.65 -42.57 -64.31
CA ASN A 23 36.02 -43.99 -64.18
C ASN A 23 37.48 -44.26 -64.60
N ASN A 24 38.36 -44.65 -63.66
CA ASN A 24 39.35 -45.75 -63.75
C ASN A 24 40.53 -45.62 -62.76
N SER A 25 40.48 -46.35 -61.63
CA SER A 25 41.72 -46.80 -60.94
C SER A 25 41.59 -48.10 -60.12
N ASP A 26 40.43 -48.77 -60.13
CA ASP A 26 40.16 -49.93 -59.26
C ASP A 26 41.04 -51.16 -59.51
N ALA A 27 41.69 -51.25 -60.68
CA ALA A 27 42.50 -52.41 -61.06
C ALA A 27 43.83 -52.57 -60.29
N GLN A 28 44.29 -51.57 -59.52
CA GLN A 28 45.56 -51.65 -58.78
C GLN A 28 45.43 -51.60 -57.25
N SER A 29 44.32 -51.11 -56.68
CA SER A 29 44.09 -51.17 -55.23
C SER A 29 43.58 -52.53 -54.73
N ILE A 30 42.96 -53.35 -55.61
CA ILE A 30 42.39 -54.65 -55.20
C ILE A 30 43.48 -55.62 -54.71
N LYS A 31 44.70 -55.54 -55.23
CA LYS A 31 45.80 -56.47 -54.87
C LYS A 31 46.56 -56.11 -53.58
N SER A 32 46.27 -54.95 -52.98
CA SER A 32 46.72 -54.59 -51.62
C SER A 32 45.60 -54.76 -50.58
N LEU A 33 44.39 -55.15 -50.99
CA LEU A 33 43.25 -55.34 -50.09
C LEU A 33 43.16 -56.77 -49.54
N GLU A 34 43.73 -57.78 -50.21
CA GLU A 34 43.71 -59.18 -49.75
C GLU A 34 44.57 -59.45 -48.51
N ASP A 35 45.57 -58.59 -48.21
CA ASP A 35 46.39 -58.67 -46.99
C ASP A 35 45.70 -58.05 -45.75
N LEU A 36 44.55 -57.39 -45.91
CA LEU A 36 43.70 -56.94 -44.81
C LEU A 36 42.70 -58.03 -44.36
N LYS A 37 43.19 -59.25 -44.16
CA LYS A 37 42.56 -60.21 -43.22
C LYS A 37 42.82 -59.75 -41.79
N ILE A 38 42.23 -58.60 -41.44
CA ILE A 38 42.06 -58.13 -40.07
C ILE A 38 41.40 -59.29 -39.32
N SER A 39 42.09 -59.84 -38.32
CA SER A 39 41.54 -60.92 -37.52
C SER A 39 40.22 -60.46 -36.90
N ASN A 40 39.24 -61.34 -36.74
CA ASN A 40 37.97 -61.02 -36.06
C ASN A 40 38.21 -60.38 -34.68
N LYS A 41 39.33 -60.72 -34.01
CA LYS A 41 39.78 -60.04 -32.77
C LYS A 41 40.24 -58.59 -32.98
N GLN A 42 40.98 -58.30 -34.06
CA GLN A 42 41.44 -56.94 -34.37
C GLN A 42 40.27 -56.04 -34.79
N MET A 43 39.32 -56.56 -35.56
CA MET A 43 38.10 -55.84 -35.95
C MET A 43 37.29 -55.46 -34.71
N ARG A 44 37.02 -56.40 -33.80
CA ARG A 44 36.40 -56.10 -32.50
C ARG A 44 37.17 -55.08 -31.67
N SER A 45 38.51 -55.16 -31.62
CA SER A 45 39.30 -54.17 -30.86
C SER A 45 39.23 -52.76 -31.45
N LEU A 46 39.05 -52.63 -32.76
CA LEU A 46 38.80 -51.34 -33.42
C LEU A 46 37.37 -50.85 -33.17
N GLU A 47 36.37 -51.75 -33.21
CA GLU A 47 34.98 -51.45 -32.84
C GLU A 47 34.87 -50.97 -31.39
N GLU A 48 35.53 -51.64 -30.44
CA GLU A 48 35.61 -51.25 -29.02
C GLU A 48 36.32 -49.91 -28.84
N THR A 49 37.41 -49.67 -29.57
CA THR A 49 38.14 -48.40 -29.55
C THR A 49 37.30 -47.25 -30.10
N LEU A 50 36.58 -47.47 -31.21
CA LEU A 50 35.68 -46.51 -31.83
C LEU A 50 34.46 -46.23 -30.95
N ALA A 51 33.84 -47.25 -30.36
CA ALA A 51 32.76 -47.09 -29.38
C ALA A 51 33.25 -46.37 -28.10
N GLY A 52 34.52 -46.55 -27.72
CA GLY A 52 35.17 -45.76 -26.67
C GLY A 52 35.37 -44.30 -27.05
N ALA A 53 35.74 -44.02 -28.30
CA ALA A 53 35.88 -42.66 -28.83
C ALA A 53 34.53 -41.94 -28.93
N LEU A 54 33.53 -42.56 -29.57
CA LEU A 54 32.17 -42.02 -29.72
C LEU A 54 31.49 -41.72 -28.37
N ARG A 55 31.74 -42.54 -27.33
CA ARG A 55 31.23 -42.24 -25.98
C ARG A 55 31.92 -41.04 -25.35
N ARG A 56 33.23 -40.86 -25.53
CA ARG A 56 33.94 -39.65 -25.06
C ARG A 56 33.53 -38.41 -25.84
N GLU A 57 33.32 -38.55 -27.15
CA GLU A 57 32.82 -37.49 -28.02
C GLU A 57 31.40 -37.05 -27.64
N SER A 58 30.48 -38.00 -27.42
CA SER A 58 29.12 -37.72 -26.96
C SER A 58 29.08 -37.08 -25.56
N MET A 59 29.98 -37.49 -24.65
CA MET A 59 30.13 -36.83 -23.34
C MET A 59 30.75 -35.43 -23.45
N ALA A 60 31.72 -35.22 -24.35
CA ALA A 60 32.24 -33.89 -24.63
C ALA A 60 31.15 -32.98 -25.23
N GLU A 61 30.37 -33.49 -26.19
CA GLU A 61 29.27 -32.76 -26.83
C GLU A 61 28.17 -32.38 -25.83
N SER A 62 27.85 -33.23 -24.85
CA SER A 62 26.90 -32.88 -23.78
C SER A 62 27.46 -31.82 -22.83
N THR A 63 28.75 -31.88 -22.48
CA THR A 63 29.39 -30.80 -21.70
C THR A 63 29.47 -29.48 -22.47
N ILE A 64 29.72 -29.51 -23.78
CA ILE A 64 29.71 -28.31 -24.63
C ILE A 64 28.30 -27.68 -24.63
N LYS A 65 27.25 -28.47 -24.86
CA LYS A 65 25.85 -27.97 -24.80
C LYS A 65 25.47 -27.41 -23.44
N GLN A 66 26.00 -27.98 -22.35
CA GLN A 66 25.81 -27.45 -21.00
C GLN A 66 26.52 -26.09 -20.81
N LEU A 67 27.76 -25.96 -21.28
CA LEU A 67 28.51 -24.70 -21.24
C LEU A 67 27.90 -23.62 -22.16
N GLU A 68 27.38 -23.99 -23.33
CA GLU A 68 26.66 -23.09 -24.22
C GLU A 68 25.39 -22.53 -23.56
N ALA A 69 24.62 -23.38 -22.87
CA ALA A 69 23.44 -22.95 -22.12
C ALA A 69 23.80 -22.04 -20.92
N GLU A 70 24.91 -22.34 -20.22
CA GLU A 70 25.43 -21.50 -19.14
C GLU A 70 25.90 -20.12 -19.65
N ILE A 71 26.64 -20.08 -20.77
CA ILE A 71 27.04 -18.84 -21.45
C ILE A 71 25.81 -18.02 -21.87
N GLU A 72 24.76 -18.66 -22.41
CA GLU A 72 23.53 -17.95 -22.77
C GLU A 72 22.81 -17.39 -21.54
N GLN A 73 22.74 -18.15 -20.43
CA GLN A 73 22.18 -17.69 -19.16
C GLN A 73 22.99 -16.49 -18.60
N LEU A 74 24.31 -16.56 -18.63
CA LEU A 74 25.19 -15.46 -18.20
C LEU A 74 25.01 -14.22 -19.07
N ASN A 75 24.91 -14.36 -20.39
CA ASN A 75 24.64 -13.25 -21.31
C ASN A 75 23.28 -12.58 -21.05
N ARG A 76 22.24 -13.36 -20.73
CA ARG A 76 20.93 -12.82 -20.32
C ARG A 76 21.04 -12.04 -19.00
N LEU A 77 21.78 -12.57 -18.02
CA LEU A 77 22.04 -11.90 -16.73
C LEU A 77 22.83 -10.59 -16.91
N VAL A 78 23.88 -10.58 -17.74
CA VAL A 78 24.66 -9.37 -18.07
C VAL A 78 23.75 -8.33 -18.73
N SER A 79 22.97 -8.72 -19.75
CA SER A 79 22.04 -7.81 -20.43
C SER A 79 21.02 -7.18 -19.46
N GLN A 80 20.47 -7.98 -18.53
CA GLN A 80 19.58 -7.49 -17.48
C GLN A 80 20.30 -6.49 -16.55
N ARG A 81 21.50 -6.83 -16.08
CA ARG A 81 22.30 -5.95 -15.20
C ARG A 81 22.72 -4.65 -15.87
N GLU A 82 23.02 -4.67 -17.17
CA GLU A 82 23.31 -3.46 -17.95
C GLU A 82 22.08 -2.54 -18.04
N GLU A 83 20.90 -3.11 -18.30
CA GLU A 83 19.66 -2.32 -18.37
C GLU A 83 19.24 -1.80 -16.99
N ASP A 84 19.35 -2.61 -15.92
CA ASP A 84 19.15 -2.18 -14.53
C ASP A 84 20.11 -1.03 -14.17
N THR A 85 21.37 -1.11 -14.60
CA THR A 85 22.39 -0.06 -14.38
C THR A 85 22.06 1.21 -15.18
N ARG A 86 21.67 1.10 -16.46
CA ARG A 86 21.20 2.22 -17.30
C ARG A 86 19.99 2.90 -16.64
N CYS A 87 19.06 2.10 -16.15
CA CYS A 87 17.88 2.53 -15.44
C CYS A 87 18.19 3.27 -14.13
N ALA A 88 19.08 2.73 -13.29
CA ALA A 88 19.51 3.37 -12.05
C ALA A 88 20.23 4.70 -12.31
N LYS A 89 21.09 4.76 -13.33
CA LYS A 89 21.74 6.01 -13.77
C LYS A 89 20.74 7.09 -14.19
N MET A 90 19.66 6.71 -14.88
CA MET A 90 18.61 7.66 -15.28
C MET A 90 17.83 8.20 -14.07
N THR A 91 17.46 7.34 -13.11
CA THR A 91 16.80 7.77 -11.87
C THR A 91 17.71 8.66 -11.01
N LEU A 92 19.01 8.34 -10.91
CA LEU A 92 19.98 9.22 -10.24
C LEU A 92 20.09 10.57 -10.95
N LYS A 93 20.10 10.60 -12.28
CA LYS A 93 20.09 11.86 -13.05
C LYS A 93 18.85 12.70 -12.77
N PHE A 94 17.64 12.13 -12.73
CA PHE A 94 16.44 12.89 -12.38
C PHE A 94 16.50 13.50 -10.97
N ARG A 95 17.06 12.76 -10.00
CA ARG A 95 17.28 13.26 -8.62
C ARG A 95 18.32 14.37 -8.58
N GLU A 96 19.44 14.20 -9.28
CA GLU A 96 20.51 15.19 -9.40
C GLU A 96 20.01 16.48 -10.07
N ASP A 97 19.32 16.37 -11.21
CA ASP A 97 18.72 17.50 -11.92
C ASP A 97 17.70 18.23 -11.02
N LYS A 98 16.97 17.50 -10.14
CA LYS A 98 16.05 18.09 -9.15
C LYS A 98 16.77 18.82 -8.03
N ILE A 99 17.83 18.24 -7.47
CA ILE A 99 18.69 18.90 -6.47
C ILE A 99 19.24 20.21 -7.05
N ASN A 100 19.82 20.18 -8.25
CA ASN A 100 20.33 21.37 -8.94
C ASN A 100 19.24 22.45 -9.16
N ARG A 101 17.99 22.07 -9.50
CA ARG A 101 16.86 23.02 -9.59
C ARG A 101 16.46 23.59 -8.23
N MET A 102 16.43 22.78 -7.18
CA MET A 102 16.13 23.22 -5.81
C MET A 102 17.22 24.16 -5.27
N GLU A 103 18.49 23.86 -5.52
CA GLU A 103 19.61 24.74 -5.18
C GLU A 103 19.53 26.07 -5.94
N ALA A 104 19.18 26.07 -7.23
CA ALA A 104 19.00 27.31 -7.98
C ALA A 104 17.84 28.17 -7.43
N LEU A 105 16.76 27.54 -6.95
CA LEU A 105 15.66 28.21 -6.26
C LEU A 105 16.12 28.81 -4.92
N VAL A 106 16.79 28.03 -4.07
CA VAL A 106 17.30 28.48 -2.76
C VAL A 106 18.30 29.64 -2.88
N HIS A 107 19.14 29.64 -3.92
CA HIS A 107 20.08 30.74 -4.20
C HIS A 107 19.43 31.94 -4.93
N ASN A 108 18.10 31.99 -5.06
CA ASN A 108 17.35 33.03 -5.80
C ASN A 108 17.79 33.21 -7.27
N LYS A 109 18.43 32.19 -7.86
CA LYS A 109 18.85 32.18 -9.28
C LYS A 109 17.71 31.75 -10.22
N LEU A 110 16.63 31.20 -9.67
CA LEU A 110 15.49 30.69 -10.42
C LEU A 110 14.16 31.05 -9.70
N PRO A 111 13.18 31.69 -10.36
CA PRO A 111 11.88 31.98 -9.75
C PRO A 111 11.09 30.70 -9.40
N ALA A 112 10.29 30.74 -8.32
CA ALA A 112 9.50 29.60 -7.85
C ALA A 112 8.51 29.05 -8.90
N GLU A 113 7.89 29.92 -9.69
CA GLU A 113 6.98 29.50 -10.77
C GLU A 113 7.72 28.79 -11.92
N SER A 114 8.95 29.22 -12.22
CA SER A 114 9.83 28.52 -13.16
C SER A 114 10.33 27.18 -12.62
N TYR A 115 10.53 27.06 -11.30
CA TYR A 115 10.87 25.78 -10.66
C TYR A 115 9.73 24.77 -10.84
N LEU A 116 8.50 25.16 -10.48
CA LEU A 116 7.33 24.29 -10.54
C LEU A 116 7.04 23.81 -11.98
N LEU A 117 7.15 24.71 -12.97
CA LEU A 117 6.95 24.37 -14.37
C LEU A 117 7.98 23.36 -14.87
N GLU A 118 9.26 23.52 -14.53
CA GLU A 118 10.32 22.63 -15.01
C GLU A 118 10.35 21.30 -14.23
N ASP A 119 10.06 21.30 -12.93
CA ASP A 119 9.93 20.08 -12.13
C ASP A 119 8.76 19.21 -12.63
N ASN A 120 7.60 19.81 -12.92
CA ASN A 120 6.45 19.11 -13.48
C ASN A 120 6.73 18.50 -14.87
N LYS A 121 7.43 19.21 -15.75
CA LYS A 121 7.94 18.63 -17.02
C LYS A 121 8.89 17.45 -16.79
N THR A 122 9.79 17.52 -15.81
CA THR A 122 10.71 16.40 -15.52
C THR A 122 10.00 15.20 -14.91
N LEU A 123 9.07 15.42 -13.98
CA LEU A 123 8.24 14.36 -13.39
C LEU A 123 7.39 13.66 -14.46
N SER A 124 6.85 14.41 -15.42
CA SER A 124 6.10 13.84 -16.55
C SER A 124 6.96 12.87 -17.38
N ARG A 125 8.21 13.25 -17.70
CA ARG A 125 9.18 12.38 -18.41
C ARG A 125 9.60 11.17 -17.58
N GLU A 126 9.73 11.32 -16.27
CA GLU A 126 10.03 10.19 -15.36
C GLU A 126 8.86 9.20 -15.31
N ILE A 127 7.61 9.68 -15.24
CA ILE A 127 6.39 8.86 -15.31
C ILE A 127 6.31 8.08 -16.65
N GLU A 128 6.62 8.72 -17.78
CA GLU A 128 6.66 8.05 -19.09
C GLU A 128 7.71 6.92 -19.12
N LEU A 129 8.91 7.16 -18.59
CA LEU A 129 9.96 6.13 -18.49
C LEU A 129 9.59 4.98 -17.54
N LEU A 130 8.91 5.28 -16.43
CA LEU A 130 8.42 4.26 -15.49
C LEU A 130 7.29 3.42 -16.10
N ARG A 131 6.38 4.02 -16.87
CA ARG A 131 5.36 3.29 -17.66
C ARG A 131 6.01 2.37 -18.68
N ALA A 132 6.93 2.90 -19.50
CA ALA A 132 7.64 2.11 -20.49
C ALA A 132 8.45 0.92 -19.90
N LYS A 133 8.90 1.01 -18.64
CA LYS A 133 9.48 -0.13 -17.90
C LYS A 133 8.44 -1.18 -17.51
N VAL A 134 7.29 -0.76 -17.00
CA VAL A 134 6.19 -1.66 -16.62
C VAL A 134 5.66 -2.39 -17.87
N ASP A 135 5.46 -1.67 -18.96
CA ASP A 135 4.97 -2.23 -20.23
C ASP A 135 5.95 -3.25 -20.86
N LYS A 136 7.26 -3.06 -20.66
CA LYS A 136 8.32 -3.98 -21.10
C LYS A 136 8.62 -5.11 -20.13
N ASN A 137 7.95 -5.17 -18.97
CA ASN A 137 8.25 -6.19 -17.97
C ASN A 137 7.73 -7.56 -18.45
N PRO A 138 8.61 -8.57 -18.66
CA PRO A 138 8.20 -9.87 -19.17
C PRO A 138 7.22 -10.59 -18.23
N GLU A 139 7.25 -10.30 -16.92
CA GLU A 139 6.28 -10.83 -15.97
C GLU A 139 4.86 -10.34 -16.25
N VAL A 140 4.68 -9.08 -16.66
CA VAL A 140 3.36 -8.54 -17.01
C VAL A 140 2.80 -9.27 -18.25
N THR A 141 3.63 -9.55 -19.25
CA THR A 141 3.25 -10.38 -20.39
C THR A 141 2.97 -11.83 -19.98
N ARG A 142 3.78 -12.43 -19.11
CA ARG A 142 3.61 -13.79 -18.57
C ARG A 142 2.27 -13.92 -17.82
N PHE A 143 1.97 -12.99 -16.93
CA PHE A 143 0.70 -12.94 -16.21
C PHE A 143 -0.50 -12.69 -17.13
N ALA A 144 -0.37 -11.85 -18.16
CA ALA A 144 -1.43 -11.64 -19.14
C ALA A 144 -1.75 -12.92 -19.93
N LEU A 145 -0.72 -13.63 -20.42
CA LEU A 145 -0.87 -14.92 -21.11
C LEU A 145 -1.47 -15.99 -20.19
N GLU A 146 -1.01 -16.06 -18.93
CA GLU A 146 -1.55 -17.00 -17.95
C GLU A 146 -3.01 -16.69 -17.59
N ASN A 147 -3.38 -15.41 -17.48
CA ASN A 147 -4.77 -14.99 -17.25
C ASN A 147 -5.67 -15.35 -18.45
N ILE A 148 -5.17 -15.20 -19.69
CA ILE A 148 -5.87 -15.69 -20.90
C ILE A 148 -6.03 -17.22 -20.84
N ARG A 149 -4.98 -17.96 -20.44
CA ARG A 149 -5.01 -19.43 -20.31
C ARG A 149 -6.04 -19.89 -19.28
N LEU A 150 -6.03 -19.30 -18.08
CA LEU A 150 -6.96 -19.56 -16.98
C LEU A 150 -8.39 -19.18 -17.36
N SER A 151 -8.61 -18.00 -17.96
CA SER A 151 -9.91 -17.58 -18.48
C SER A 151 -10.46 -18.54 -19.54
N SER A 152 -9.58 -19.13 -20.36
CA SER A 152 -9.94 -20.12 -21.38
C SER A 152 -10.18 -21.52 -20.80
N GLN A 153 -9.59 -21.86 -19.65
CA GLN A 153 -9.97 -23.05 -18.88
C GLN A 153 -11.32 -22.84 -18.18
N LEU A 154 -11.51 -21.69 -17.52
CA LEU A 154 -12.77 -21.33 -16.85
C LEU A 154 -13.95 -21.39 -17.83
N LYS A 155 -13.81 -20.80 -19.03
CA LYS A 155 -14.83 -20.87 -20.09
C LYS A 155 -15.15 -22.31 -20.52
N ARG A 156 -14.15 -23.20 -20.61
CA ARG A 156 -14.37 -24.62 -20.95
C ARG A 156 -15.07 -25.39 -19.83
N TYR A 157 -14.69 -25.17 -18.56
CA TYR A 157 -15.41 -25.75 -17.43
C TYR A 157 -16.84 -25.22 -17.33
N GLN A 158 -17.04 -23.92 -17.58
CA GLN A 158 -18.36 -23.31 -17.58
C GLN A 158 -19.22 -23.83 -18.76
N GLN A 159 -18.63 -24.05 -19.93
CA GLN A 159 -19.31 -24.67 -21.07
C GLN A 159 -19.72 -26.13 -20.74
N PHE A 160 -18.80 -26.96 -20.25
CA PHE A 160 -19.06 -28.33 -19.78
C PHE A 160 -20.19 -28.41 -18.72
N CYS A 161 -20.23 -27.45 -17.78
CA CYS A 161 -21.31 -27.36 -16.79
C CYS A 161 -22.63 -26.78 -17.35
N ASN A 162 -22.58 -25.94 -18.38
CA ASN A 162 -23.77 -25.33 -18.99
C ASN A 162 -24.43 -26.25 -20.04
N GLU A 163 -23.67 -27.12 -20.69
CA GLU A 163 -24.13 -28.06 -21.72
C GLU A 163 -24.78 -29.32 -21.12
N GLY A 164 -24.82 -29.45 -19.79
CA GLY A 164 -25.46 -30.57 -19.08
C GLY A 164 -24.64 -31.87 -19.09
N GLU A 165 -23.44 -31.87 -19.68
CA GLU A 165 -22.56 -33.04 -19.75
C GLU A 165 -22.17 -33.53 -18.35
N ARG A 166 -22.01 -32.61 -17.39
CA ARG A 166 -21.76 -32.91 -15.98
C ARG A 166 -22.90 -33.71 -15.36
N GLU A 167 -24.14 -33.30 -15.60
CA GLU A 167 -25.34 -33.97 -15.10
C GLU A 167 -25.50 -35.35 -15.74
N VAL A 168 -25.26 -35.48 -17.05
CA VAL A 168 -25.23 -36.78 -17.76
C VAL A 168 -24.19 -37.72 -17.16
N LEU A 169 -22.95 -37.25 -16.93
CA LEU A 169 -21.90 -38.06 -16.30
C LEU A 169 -22.23 -38.46 -14.85
N LEU A 170 -22.89 -37.59 -14.08
CA LEU A 170 -23.35 -37.91 -12.72
C LEU A 170 -24.47 -38.96 -12.72
N ASP A 171 -25.36 -38.91 -13.70
CA ASP A 171 -26.39 -39.92 -13.91
C ASP A 171 -25.78 -41.27 -14.35
N GLU A 172 -24.83 -41.28 -15.29
CA GLU A 172 -24.11 -42.48 -15.72
C GLU A 172 -23.34 -43.14 -14.56
N VAL A 173 -22.57 -42.35 -13.79
CA VAL A 173 -21.87 -42.85 -12.60
C VAL A 173 -22.84 -43.39 -11.55
N SER A 174 -23.99 -42.74 -11.37
CA SER A 174 -25.04 -43.22 -10.48
C SER A 174 -25.66 -44.53 -10.97
N ASN A 175 -25.83 -44.69 -12.28
CA ASN A 175 -26.36 -45.90 -12.91
C ASN A 175 -25.38 -47.09 -12.80
N ILE A 176 -24.09 -46.84 -13.05
CA ILE A 176 -23.01 -47.83 -12.87
C ILE A 176 -22.92 -48.25 -11.39
N ARG A 177 -22.95 -47.30 -10.45
CA ARG A 177 -22.99 -47.60 -9.01
C ARG A 177 -24.18 -48.48 -8.63
N ASN A 178 -25.36 -48.21 -9.20
CA ASN A 178 -26.56 -49.02 -8.98
C ASN A 178 -26.41 -50.44 -9.58
N GLN A 179 -25.84 -50.58 -10.78
CA GLN A 179 -25.55 -51.89 -11.36
C GLN A 179 -24.56 -52.70 -10.51
N VAL A 180 -23.48 -52.07 -10.02
CA VAL A 180 -22.51 -52.71 -9.12
C VAL A 180 -23.20 -53.15 -7.83
N TYR A 181 -24.07 -52.32 -7.25
CA TYR A 181 -24.83 -52.67 -6.05
C TYR A 181 -25.78 -53.85 -6.27
N ILE A 182 -26.51 -53.87 -7.40
CA ILE A 182 -27.40 -54.98 -7.78
C ILE A 182 -26.60 -56.27 -8.00
N ASN A 183 -25.48 -56.21 -8.73
CA ASN A 183 -24.62 -57.36 -8.99
C ASN A 183 -24.01 -57.90 -7.69
N LEU A 184 -23.52 -57.03 -6.80
CA LEU A 184 -22.96 -57.44 -5.51
C LEU A 184 -24.04 -58.08 -4.63
N HIS A 185 -25.24 -57.49 -4.56
CA HIS A 185 -26.37 -58.06 -3.84
C HIS A 185 -26.80 -59.43 -4.42
N PHE A 186 -26.79 -59.59 -5.75
CA PHE A 186 -27.09 -60.86 -6.41
C PHE A 186 -26.03 -61.94 -6.15
N VAL A 187 -24.74 -61.57 -6.16
CA VAL A 187 -23.63 -62.46 -5.78
C VAL A 187 -23.73 -62.87 -4.31
N ILE A 188 -24.06 -61.94 -3.40
CA ILE A 188 -24.31 -62.25 -1.98
C ILE A 188 -25.50 -63.19 -1.83
N LEU A 189 -26.60 -62.98 -2.58
CA LEU A 189 -27.78 -63.83 -2.55
C LEU A 189 -27.46 -65.26 -3.04
N ILE A 190 -26.72 -65.40 -4.14
CA ILE A 190 -26.24 -66.69 -4.65
C ILE A 190 -25.32 -67.35 -3.63
N SER A 191 -24.37 -66.61 -3.04
CA SER A 191 -23.46 -67.13 -2.02
C SER A 191 -24.22 -67.62 -0.77
N ALA A 192 -25.27 -66.90 -0.35
CA ALA A 192 -26.14 -67.31 0.75
C ALA A 192 -26.94 -68.58 0.42
N VAL A 193 -27.50 -68.70 -0.79
CA VAL A 193 -28.23 -69.91 -1.23
C VAL A 193 -27.28 -71.11 -1.35
N VAL A 194 -26.11 -70.95 -1.96
CA VAL A 194 -25.08 -72.00 -2.05
C VAL A 194 -24.55 -72.39 -0.66
N GLY A 195 -24.37 -71.42 0.25
CA GLY A 195 -24.03 -71.65 1.65
C GLY A 195 -25.08 -72.49 2.38
N PHE A 196 -26.37 -72.18 2.20
CA PHE A 196 -27.49 -72.94 2.76
C PHE A 196 -27.53 -74.40 2.26
N PHE A 197 -27.33 -74.62 0.96
CA PHE A 197 -27.28 -75.98 0.40
C PHE A 197 -26.05 -76.78 0.90
N ASN A 198 -24.90 -76.14 1.07
CA ASN A 198 -23.69 -76.81 1.57
C ASN A 198 -23.74 -77.13 3.08
N GLN A 199 -24.36 -76.27 3.91
CA GLN A 199 -24.50 -76.54 5.36
C GLN A 199 -25.39 -77.75 5.65
N HIS A 200 -26.40 -78.02 4.81
CA HIS A 200 -27.29 -79.17 5.00
C HIS A 200 -26.62 -80.53 4.72
N SER A 201 -25.46 -80.53 4.03
CA SER A 201 -24.65 -81.73 3.80
C SER A 201 -23.65 -82.00 4.94
N LEU A 202 -22.95 -80.97 5.44
CA LEU A 202 -21.98 -81.15 6.54
C LEU A 202 -22.65 -81.51 7.88
N CYS A 203 -23.84 -80.99 8.16
CA CYS A 203 -24.50 -81.20 9.45
C CYS A 203 -24.82 -82.69 9.72
N LEU A 204 -25.12 -83.47 8.68
CA LEU A 204 -25.47 -84.89 8.82
C LEU A 204 -24.26 -85.79 9.14
N GLN A 205 -23.05 -85.37 8.76
CA GLN A 205 -21.83 -86.17 8.91
C GLN A 205 -21.13 -85.98 10.27
N VAL A 206 -21.36 -84.84 10.94
CA VAL A 206 -20.79 -84.55 12.27
C VAL A 206 -21.56 -85.29 13.38
N VAL A 207 -22.89 -85.46 13.24
CA VAL A 207 -23.71 -86.15 14.26
C VAL A 207 -23.32 -87.62 14.39
N GLN A 208 -23.01 -88.31 13.28
CA GLN A 208 -22.61 -89.73 13.30
C GLN A 208 -21.21 -89.97 13.91
N MET A 209 -20.37 -88.94 14.05
CA MET A 209 -18.99 -89.06 14.56
C MET A 209 -18.88 -88.90 16.09
N LEU A 210 -19.88 -88.29 16.74
CA LEU A 210 -19.83 -87.95 18.17
C LEU A 210 -20.50 -88.97 19.10
N GLU A 211 -21.46 -89.76 18.61
CA GLU A 211 -22.08 -90.84 19.39
C GLU A 211 -21.14 -92.05 19.59
N GLY A 212 -20.14 -92.22 18.71
CA GLY A 212 -19.25 -93.39 18.70
C GLY A 212 -18.08 -93.39 19.70
N ARG A 213 -17.81 -92.28 20.42
CA ARG A 213 -16.64 -92.18 21.34
C ARG A 213 -16.98 -92.03 22.83
N MET A 214 -18.22 -91.72 23.20
CA MET A 214 -18.59 -91.52 24.62
C MET A 214 -18.70 -92.81 25.46
N LEU A 215 -18.77 -94.00 24.83
CA LEU A 215 -19.11 -95.26 25.53
C LEU A 215 -17.92 -96.16 25.91
N THR A 216 -16.67 -95.76 25.64
CA THR A 216 -15.47 -96.56 26.02
C THR A 216 -14.52 -95.86 26.98
N GLU A 217 -14.63 -94.53 27.16
CA GLU A 217 -13.70 -93.74 27.99
C GLU A 217 -14.27 -93.39 29.39
N LEU A 218 -15.34 -94.08 29.81
CA LEU A 218 -15.98 -93.92 31.13
C LEU A 218 -15.66 -95.03 32.14
N GLN A 219 -14.83 -96.02 31.77
CA GLN A 219 -14.61 -97.25 32.57
C GLN A 219 -13.20 -97.35 33.20
N ASN A 220 -12.30 -96.40 32.97
CA ASN A 220 -10.94 -96.44 33.52
C ASN A 220 -10.57 -95.15 34.27
N LYS A 221 -10.21 -95.30 35.55
CA LYS A 221 -9.67 -94.28 36.48
C LYS A 221 -10.64 -93.31 37.16
N LEU A 222 -11.82 -93.80 37.57
CA LEU A 222 -12.48 -93.28 38.77
C LEU A 222 -12.14 -94.15 39.99
N SER A 223 -10.95 -93.97 40.59
CA SER A 223 -10.64 -94.49 41.93
C SER A 223 -9.55 -93.67 42.63
N SER A 224 -9.76 -93.45 43.94
CA SER A 224 -8.92 -92.71 44.90
C SER A 224 -8.64 -91.22 44.58
N LYS A 225 -9.10 -90.36 45.49
CA LYS A 225 -8.73 -88.94 45.60
C LYS A 225 -7.72 -88.73 46.74
N PHE A 226 -7.12 -87.55 46.70
CA PHE A 226 -6.56 -86.73 47.79
C PHE A 226 -5.06 -86.80 48.12
N GLU A 227 -4.58 -85.56 48.26
CA GLU A 227 -3.43 -85.03 49.02
C GLU A 227 -2.02 -84.98 48.39
N ASP A 228 -1.51 -83.76 48.50
CA ASP A 228 -0.13 -83.27 48.56
C ASP A 228 0.77 -83.04 47.33
N THR A 229 1.25 -81.78 47.29
CA THR A 229 2.53 -81.28 46.75
C THR A 229 2.84 -81.45 45.26
N GLU A 230 2.68 -80.35 44.51
CA GLU A 230 3.36 -80.15 43.22
C GLU A 230 4.87 -79.92 43.42
N HIS A 231 5.73 -80.74 42.83
CA HIS A 231 7.12 -80.37 42.52
C HIS A 231 7.74 -81.27 41.43
N HIS A 232 7.93 -80.70 40.22
CA HIS A 232 8.88 -81.14 39.16
C HIS A 232 8.58 -82.54 38.51
N SER A 233 8.96 -82.92 37.28
CA SER A 233 9.67 -82.35 36.11
C SER A 233 9.29 -83.20 34.85
N SER A 234 9.66 -83.02 33.58
CA SER A 234 10.45 -82.04 32.79
C SER A 234 10.22 -82.36 31.29
N LEU A 235 10.31 -81.39 30.35
CA LEU A 235 11.18 -81.41 29.15
C LEU A 235 10.96 -80.20 28.21
N ALA A 236 12.06 -79.72 27.61
CA ALA A 236 12.14 -79.02 26.30
C ALA A 236 11.46 -77.62 26.11
N SER A 237 11.95 -76.64 26.87
CA SER A 237 12.40 -75.31 26.37
C SER A 237 11.59 -74.55 25.29
N GLU A 238 10.65 -73.71 25.73
CA GLU A 238 10.48 -72.33 25.20
C GLU A 238 10.36 -71.34 26.38
N PRO A 239 11.42 -70.55 26.69
CA PRO A 239 11.21 -69.32 27.44
C PRO A 239 12.23 -68.21 27.10
N GLU A 240 11.98 -67.38 26.08
CA GLU A 240 12.78 -66.15 25.87
C GLU A 240 11.98 -64.87 25.57
N THR A 241 10.68 -64.94 25.28
CA THR A 241 9.85 -63.78 24.93
C THR A 241 9.19 -63.13 26.16
N LEU A 242 8.37 -63.88 26.91
CA LEU A 242 7.61 -63.35 28.06
C LEU A 242 8.48 -62.59 29.10
N PRO A 243 9.66 -63.08 29.54
CA PRO A 243 10.46 -62.34 30.53
C PRO A 243 11.00 -61.00 29.98
N LYS A 244 11.25 -60.90 28.68
CA LYS A 244 11.73 -59.68 28.01
C LYS A 244 10.60 -58.67 27.78
N GLU A 245 9.37 -59.13 27.63
CA GLU A 245 8.17 -58.28 27.53
C GLU A 245 7.76 -57.74 28.90
N LEU A 246 7.69 -58.60 29.92
CA LEU A 246 7.39 -58.18 31.29
C LEU A 246 8.42 -57.15 31.79
N LYS A 247 9.71 -57.36 31.48
CA LYS A 247 10.78 -56.41 31.83
C LYS A 247 10.66 -55.07 31.10
N ARG A 248 10.24 -55.06 29.83
CA ARG A 248 9.94 -53.81 29.08
C ARG A 248 8.75 -53.07 29.69
N ALA A 249 7.64 -53.76 29.94
CA ALA A 249 6.47 -53.17 30.59
C ALA A 249 6.78 -52.57 31.97
N CYS A 250 7.64 -53.23 32.77
CA CYS A 250 8.12 -52.67 34.04
C CYS A 250 9.02 -51.43 33.85
N GLN A 251 9.84 -51.38 32.81
CA GLN A 251 10.68 -50.21 32.50
C GLN A 251 9.82 -49.03 32.02
N GLU A 252 8.85 -49.28 31.13
CA GLU A 252 7.89 -48.29 30.64
C GLU A 252 7.03 -47.69 31.77
N LEU A 253 6.61 -48.52 32.73
CA LEU A 253 5.91 -48.05 33.94
C LEU A 253 6.79 -47.14 34.82
N GLU A 254 8.08 -47.46 34.97
CA GLU A 254 8.99 -46.65 35.80
C GLU A 254 9.40 -45.34 35.11
N THR A 255 9.49 -45.31 33.78
CA THR A 255 9.62 -44.04 33.02
C THR A 255 8.36 -43.18 33.13
N CYS A 256 7.16 -43.75 32.91
CA CYS A 256 5.89 -43.04 33.10
C CYS A 256 5.75 -42.49 34.53
N ARG A 257 6.19 -43.24 35.54
CA ARG A 257 6.22 -42.79 36.94
C ARG A 257 7.19 -41.62 37.15
N SER A 258 8.38 -41.69 36.55
CA SER A 258 9.41 -40.65 36.65
C SER A 258 8.96 -39.34 35.97
N GLU A 259 8.34 -39.45 34.79
CA GLU A 259 7.75 -38.33 34.06
C GLU A 259 6.58 -37.71 34.82
N LEU A 260 5.67 -38.53 35.37
CA LEU A 260 4.57 -38.05 36.22
C LEU A 260 5.11 -37.30 37.45
N GLN A 261 6.19 -37.78 38.06
CA GLN A 261 6.82 -37.11 39.19
C GLN A 261 7.48 -35.77 38.78
N GLY A 262 8.07 -35.68 37.59
CA GLY A 262 8.53 -34.43 36.99
C GLY A 262 7.39 -33.43 36.74
N CYS A 263 6.29 -33.89 36.16
CA CYS A 263 5.07 -33.10 35.95
C CYS A 263 4.48 -32.59 37.27
N LEU A 264 4.44 -33.41 38.32
CA LEU A 264 3.97 -33.00 39.65
C LEU A 264 4.87 -31.94 40.29
N GLU A 265 6.20 -32.03 40.14
CA GLU A 265 7.12 -31.03 40.70
C GLU A 265 7.10 -29.71 39.91
N SER A 266 6.93 -29.77 38.58
CA SER A 266 6.65 -28.61 37.73
C SER A 266 5.34 -27.92 38.13
N ASN A 267 4.27 -28.69 38.36
CA ASN A 267 2.97 -28.16 38.78
C ASN A 267 3.05 -27.49 40.17
N LYS A 268 3.82 -28.06 41.11
CA LYS A 268 4.15 -27.36 42.37
C LYS A 268 4.91 -26.05 42.14
N LYS A 269 5.83 -25.98 41.17
CA LYS A 269 6.57 -24.75 40.82
C LYS A 269 5.62 -23.68 40.28
N LEU A 270 4.79 -24.02 39.30
CA LEU A 270 3.76 -23.14 38.76
C LEU A 270 2.78 -22.66 39.85
N THR A 271 2.41 -23.53 40.80
CA THR A 271 1.55 -23.15 41.94
C THR A 271 2.22 -22.08 42.83
N ARG A 272 3.55 -22.13 43.03
CA ARG A 272 4.29 -21.10 43.76
C ARG A 272 4.34 -19.80 42.95
N GLU A 273 4.68 -19.87 41.67
CA GLU A 273 4.72 -18.70 40.76
C GLU A 273 3.36 -17.99 40.68
N ILE A 274 2.25 -18.73 40.63
CA ILE A 274 0.89 -18.17 40.70
C ILE A 274 0.63 -17.47 42.05
N ALA A 275 1.08 -18.04 43.17
CA ALA A 275 0.91 -17.43 44.49
C ALA A 275 1.75 -16.14 44.64
N ASP A 276 2.97 -16.12 44.09
CA ASP A 276 3.85 -14.95 44.09
C ASP A 276 3.28 -13.83 43.18
N LEU A 277 2.80 -14.15 41.98
CA LEU A 277 2.11 -13.19 41.10
C LEU A 277 0.81 -12.64 41.72
N GLN A 278 0.05 -13.46 42.44
CA GLN A 278 -1.12 -13.01 43.18
C GLN A 278 -0.75 -12.05 44.33
N LYS A 279 0.40 -12.27 44.98
CA LYS A 279 0.93 -11.40 46.02
C LYS A 279 1.43 -10.06 45.43
N GLU A 280 2.10 -10.08 44.29
CA GLU A 280 2.49 -8.87 43.54
C GLU A 280 1.26 -8.06 43.10
N LEU A 281 0.24 -8.72 42.53
CA LEU A 281 -1.05 -8.09 42.22
C LEU A 281 -1.72 -7.47 43.46
N SER A 282 -1.64 -8.12 44.62
CA SER A 282 -2.19 -7.57 45.86
C SER A 282 -1.43 -6.32 46.34
N THR A 283 -0.10 -6.26 46.18
CA THR A 283 0.70 -5.08 46.55
C THR A 283 0.42 -3.92 45.60
N ILE A 284 0.36 -4.17 44.29
CA ILE A 284 -0.03 -3.16 43.27
C ILE A 284 -1.45 -2.62 43.54
N LYS A 285 -2.36 -3.46 44.03
CA LYS A 285 -3.73 -3.05 44.38
C LYS A 285 -3.81 -2.24 45.68
N MET A 286 -2.81 -2.34 46.56
CA MET A 286 -2.70 -1.52 47.77
C MET A 286 -2.06 -0.17 47.48
N THR A 287 -0.94 -0.12 46.73
CA THR A 287 -0.29 1.16 46.35
C THR A 287 -1.24 2.08 45.58
N LYS A 288 -2.06 1.51 44.67
CA LYS A 288 -3.09 2.26 43.92
C LYS A 288 -4.28 2.77 44.76
N ARG A 289 -4.33 2.47 46.07
CA ARG A 289 -5.30 3.03 47.03
C ARG A 289 -4.72 4.16 47.87
N GLU A 290 -3.39 4.26 48.00
CA GLU A 290 -2.72 5.26 48.85
C GLU A 290 -2.59 6.63 48.16
N GLU A 291 -2.72 6.71 46.83
CA GLU A 291 -2.69 7.97 46.06
C GLU A 291 -4.03 8.75 46.07
N CYS A 292 -5.10 8.20 46.67
CA CYS A 292 -6.45 8.77 46.65
C CYS A 292 -6.93 9.33 48.01
N HIS A 293 -6.04 9.98 48.77
CA HIS A 293 -6.43 10.78 49.93
C HIS A 293 -5.64 12.11 50.01
N PHE A 294 -6.13 13.14 49.33
CA PHE A 294 -5.94 14.51 49.80
C PHE A 294 -7.31 15.16 50.00
N GLU A 295 -7.58 15.51 51.25
CA GLU A 295 -8.88 15.94 51.76
C GLU A 295 -8.85 17.46 51.92
N TYR A 296 -9.82 18.18 51.36
CA TYR A 296 -9.99 19.61 51.63
C TYR A 296 -11.43 19.93 52.00
N GLY A 297 -11.63 20.25 53.28
CA GLY A 297 -12.91 20.63 53.84
C GLY A 297 -12.95 22.09 54.29
N SER A 298 -14.08 22.73 53.98
CA SER A 298 -14.73 23.77 54.80
C SER A 298 -14.13 25.19 54.92
N ASN A 299 -14.85 26.11 54.25
CA ASN A 299 -15.39 27.37 54.80
C ASN A 299 -14.47 28.40 55.49
N ALA A 300 -14.42 29.59 54.86
CA ALA A 300 -14.55 30.87 55.59
C ALA A 300 -15.46 31.83 54.79
N ARG A 301 -16.51 32.35 55.42
CA ARG A 301 -17.44 33.34 54.82
C ARG A 301 -17.40 34.65 55.59
N ALA A 302 -17.49 35.75 54.85
CA ALA A 302 -17.80 37.13 55.26
C ALA A 302 -16.72 37.92 56.03
N LYS A 303 -16.32 39.05 55.42
CA LYS A 303 -16.83 40.39 55.79
C LYS A 303 -16.42 41.45 54.76
N MET A 304 -17.30 42.44 54.55
CA MET A 304 -17.06 43.84 54.16
C MET A 304 -16.09 44.16 52.99
N GLU A 305 -16.29 45.13 52.11
CA GLU A 305 -17.34 46.11 51.77
C GLU A 305 -16.61 47.09 50.83
N ASP A 306 -17.12 47.26 49.60
CA ASP A 306 -16.95 48.43 48.72
C ASP A 306 -15.56 49.10 48.54
N CYS A 307 -14.86 48.79 47.43
CA CYS A 307 -14.00 49.73 46.68
C CYS A 307 -13.50 49.17 45.33
N CYS A 308 -13.92 49.77 44.22
CA CYS A 308 -13.27 49.85 42.88
C CYS A 308 -12.33 48.71 42.42
N ASP A 309 -12.86 47.74 41.67
CA ASP A 309 -12.16 46.51 41.23
C ASP A 309 -11.87 46.44 39.71
N GLU A 310 -11.25 47.45 39.10
CA GLU A 310 -10.63 47.29 37.76
C GLU A 310 -9.34 46.45 37.88
N ALA A 311 -8.51 46.69 38.91
CA ALA A 311 -7.31 45.89 39.18
C ALA A 311 -7.60 44.44 39.62
N PHE A 312 -8.83 44.13 40.05
CA PHE A 312 -9.23 42.76 40.42
C PHE A 312 -9.62 41.93 39.19
N MET A 313 -10.15 42.58 38.14
CA MET A 313 -10.41 41.95 36.85
C MET A 313 -9.10 41.57 36.16
N ASP A 314 -8.15 42.49 36.04
CA ASP A 314 -6.81 42.23 35.47
C ASP A 314 -6.11 41.06 36.19
N ASN A 315 -6.09 41.08 37.53
CA ASN A 315 -5.52 39.97 38.32
C ASN A 315 -6.25 38.63 38.10
N THR A 316 -7.56 38.65 37.82
CA THR A 316 -8.34 37.42 37.56
C THR A 316 -8.07 36.89 36.14
N GLU A 317 -7.93 37.78 35.15
CA GLU A 317 -7.56 37.43 33.79
C GLU A 317 -6.13 36.88 33.72
N ASP A 318 -5.17 37.50 34.41
CA ASP A 318 -3.80 36.99 34.54
C ASP A 318 -3.74 35.60 35.21
N ILE A 319 -4.54 35.37 36.26
CA ILE A 319 -4.66 34.05 36.90
C ILE A 319 -5.23 33.01 35.93
N LEU A 320 -6.24 33.35 35.12
CA LEU A 320 -6.82 32.45 34.13
C LEU A 320 -5.86 32.18 32.97
N ASN A 321 -5.11 33.17 32.52
CA ASN A 321 -4.08 33.03 31.49
C ASN A 321 -2.93 32.13 31.96
N LEU A 322 -2.40 32.36 33.17
CA LEU A 322 -1.37 31.50 33.78
C LEU A 322 -1.87 30.07 34.01
N GLN A 323 -3.15 29.89 34.34
CA GLN A 323 -3.76 28.57 34.47
C GLN A 323 -3.85 27.86 33.11
N LEU A 324 -4.22 28.57 32.04
CA LEU A 324 -4.26 28.06 30.67
C LEU A 324 -2.86 27.70 30.16
N GLU A 325 -1.85 28.58 30.37
CA GLU A 325 -0.45 28.28 30.05
C GLU A 325 0.04 27.03 30.79
N LEU A 326 -0.29 26.90 32.08
CA LEU A 326 0.06 25.73 32.89
C LEU A 326 -0.58 24.44 32.35
N ASP A 327 -1.84 24.49 31.90
CA ASP A 327 -2.55 23.32 31.37
C ASP A 327 -2.10 22.96 29.93
N ILE A 328 -1.73 23.95 29.11
CA ILE A 328 -1.02 23.75 27.83
C ILE A 328 0.33 23.07 28.09
N LEU A 329 1.13 23.56 29.05
CA LEU A 329 2.43 22.99 29.40
C LEU A 329 2.30 21.56 29.96
N LYS A 330 1.27 21.25 30.77
CA LYS A 330 0.97 19.87 31.19
C LYS A 330 0.66 18.96 30.01
N THR A 331 -0.10 19.46 29.04
CA THR A 331 -0.51 18.70 27.85
C THR A 331 0.72 18.39 26.98
N ILE A 332 1.52 19.41 26.64
CA ILE A 332 2.79 19.25 25.92
C ILE A 332 3.72 18.28 26.65
N LEU A 333 3.84 18.39 27.98
CA LEU A 333 4.73 17.54 28.77
C LEU A 333 4.21 16.08 28.92
N ALA A 334 2.91 15.86 28.81
CA ALA A 334 2.33 14.52 28.71
C ALA A 334 2.58 13.90 27.32
N GLU A 335 2.38 14.67 26.26
CA GLU A 335 2.63 14.26 24.86
C GLU A 335 4.13 13.99 24.61
N GLU A 336 5.04 14.85 25.10
CA GLU A 336 6.48 14.62 25.06
C GLU A 336 6.88 13.32 25.77
N ARG A 337 6.22 12.97 26.88
CA ARG A 337 6.49 11.72 27.60
C ARG A 337 5.99 10.50 26.85
N THR A 338 4.81 10.55 26.22
CA THR A 338 4.30 9.42 25.44
C THR A 338 5.12 9.23 24.16
N VAL A 339 5.39 10.31 23.41
CA VAL A 339 6.22 10.28 22.20
C VAL A 339 7.64 9.80 22.51
N ARG A 340 8.25 10.27 23.61
CA ARG A 340 9.57 9.77 24.07
C ARG A 340 9.53 8.28 24.40
N GLY A 341 8.50 7.81 25.10
CA GLY A 341 8.32 6.38 25.38
C GLY A 341 8.27 5.53 24.10
N GLU A 342 7.47 5.95 23.12
CA GLU A 342 7.41 5.26 21.82
C GLU A 342 8.74 5.31 21.05
N VAL A 343 9.47 6.43 21.11
CA VAL A 343 10.78 6.60 20.45
C VAL A 343 11.84 5.73 21.13
N GLU A 344 11.85 5.65 22.46
CA GLU A 344 12.74 4.77 23.23
C GLU A 344 12.44 3.29 22.93
N GLU A 345 11.16 2.89 22.91
CA GLU A 345 10.74 1.54 22.51
C GLU A 345 11.20 1.20 21.08
N ARG A 346 10.90 2.05 20.09
CA ARG A 346 11.36 1.90 18.69
C ARG A 346 12.89 1.85 18.58
N THR A 347 13.61 2.57 19.45
CA THR A 347 15.07 2.55 19.48
C THR A 347 15.58 1.22 20.03
N THR A 348 14.93 0.65 21.05
CA THR A 348 15.29 -0.67 21.58
C THR A 348 15.01 -1.80 20.60
N THR A 349 13.86 -1.80 19.90
CA THR A 349 13.55 -2.83 18.91
C THR A 349 14.53 -2.80 17.74
N LEU A 350 14.82 -1.62 17.18
CA LEU A 350 15.83 -1.47 16.11
C LEU A 350 17.25 -1.86 16.58
N SER A 351 17.61 -1.59 17.84
CA SER A 351 18.86 -2.06 18.45
C SER A 351 18.95 -3.60 18.43
N ASP A 352 17.86 -4.28 18.78
CA ASP A 352 17.84 -5.73 18.91
C ASP A 352 17.71 -6.44 17.55
N GLU A 353 16.98 -5.84 16.60
CA GLU A 353 17.00 -6.22 15.19
C GLU A 353 18.42 -6.10 14.59
N LEU A 354 19.14 -5.02 14.89
CA LEU A 354 20.52 -4.83 14.45
C LEU A 354 21.47 -5.87 15.06
N LYS A 355 21.33 -6.21 16.34
CA LYS A 355 22.08 -7.31 16.98
C LYS A 355 21.78 -8.65 16.30
N ALA A 356 20.51 -8.95 16.02
CA ALA A 356 20.10 -10.16 15.34
C ALA A 356 20.63 -10.23 13.90
N ALA A 357 20.59 -9.11 13.16
CA ALA A 357 21.17 -9.00 11.81
C ALA A 357 22.69 -9.24 11.82
N ASN A 358 23.41 -8.60 12.74
CA ASN A 358 24.86 -8.83 12.93
C ASN A 358 25.17 -10.29 13.27
N LEU A 359 24.34 -10.95 14.09
CA LEU A 359 24.51 -12.37 14.42
C LEU A 359 24.34 -13.27 13.17
N ARG A 360 23.32 -13.00 12.34
CA ARG A 360 23.10 -13.71 11.07
C ARG A 360 24.27 -13.52 10.10
N ILE A 361 24.77 -12.29 9.96
CA ILE A 361 25.94 -11.98 9.12
C ILE A 361 27.17 -12.76 9.63
N LEU A 362 27.43 -12.75 10.94
CA LEU A 362 28.55 -13.49 11.54
C LEU A 362 28.45 -15.01 11.32
N GLN A 363 27.24 -15.56 11.32
CA GLN A 363 26.99 -16.97 11.01
C GLN A 363 27.19 -17.27 9.51
N ALA A 364 26.74 -16.38 8.62
CA ALA A 364 26.95 -16.51 7.18
C ALA A 364 28.44 -16.42 6.80
N CYS A 365 29.22 -15.53 7.44
CA CYS A 365 30.67 -15.48 7.27
C CYS A 365 31.33 -16.81 7.67
N LYS A 366 30.99 -17.38 8.84
CA LYS A 366 31.52 -18.69 9.26
C LYS A 366 31.17 -19.83 8.30
N GLN A 367 29.99 -19.79 7.69
CA GLN A 367 29.60 -20.75 6.65
C GLN A 367 30.41 -20.55 5.36
N SER A 368 30.67 -19.31 4.96
CA SER A 368 31.56 -18.98 3.85
C SER A 368 32.99 -19.48 4.09
N ASP A 369 33.54 -19.25 5.29
CA ASP A 369 34.89 -19.71 5.66
C ASP A 369 34.99 -21.25 5.61
N ALA A 370 33.95 -21.96 6.05
CA ALA A 370 33.87 -23.42 5.98
C ALA A 370 33.85 -23.92 4.53
N ILE A 371 32.98 -23.35 3.68
CA ILE A 371 32.90 -23.69 2.25
C ILE A 371 34.22 -23.38 1.53
N GLU A 372 34.90 -22.28 1.88
CA GLU A 372 36.21 -21.95 1.33
C GLU A 372 37.28 -22.98 1.74
N SER A 373 37.23 -23.50 2.97
CA SER A 373 38.12 -24.59 3.41
C SER A 373 37.86 -25.90 2.63
N GLU A 374 36.60 -26.32 2.49
CA GLU A 374 36.23 -27.50 1.70
C GLU A 374 36.63 -27.36 0.21
N LEU A 375 36.50 -26.16 -0.35
CA LEU A 375 36.92 -25.87 -1.73
C LEU A 375 38.46 -25.94 -1.89
N ASN A 376 39.22 -25.50 -0.88
CA ASN A 376 40.68 -25.59 -0.89
C ASN A 376 41.17 -27.05 -0.73
N ASP A 377 40.48 -27.86 0.08
CA ASP A 377 40.73 -29.30 0.17
C ASP A 377 40.41 -30.01 -1.16
N ALA A 378 39.27 -29.71 -1.77
CA ALA A 378 38.89 -30.24 -3.09
C ALA A 378 39.90 -29.84 -4.19
N ARG A 379 40.39 -28.59 -4.18
CA ARG A 379 41.45 -28.13 -5.09
C ARG A 379 42.75 -28.90 -4.89
N SER A 380 43.13 -29.17 -3.64
CA SER A 380 44.33 -29.95 -3.31
C SER A 380 44.24 -31.40 -3.80
N VAL A 381 43.04 -32.01 -3.74
CA VAL A 381 42.79 -33.34 -4.32
C VAL A 381 42.89 -33.31 -5.85
N ILE A 382 42.35 -32.28 -6.51
CA ILE A 382 42.46 -32.13 -7.97
C ILE A 382 43.93 -31.98 -8.40
N GLU A 383 44.71 -31.12 -7.74
CA GLU A 383 46.14 -30.92 -8.06
C GLU A 383 46.96 -32.21 -7.87
N ALA A 384 46.62 -33.04 -6.87
CA ALA A 384 47.23 -34.35 -6.67
C ALA A 384 46.85 -35.35 -7.79
N LEU A 385 45.59 -35.35 -8.24
CA LEU A 385 45.12 -36.19 -9.34
C LEU A 385 45.73 -35.78 -10.69
N GLU A 386 45.83 -34.47 -10.98
CA GLU A 386 46.51 -33.94 -12.15
C GLU A 386 47.99 -34.31 -12.16
N SER A 387 48.67 -34.18 -11.01
CA SER A 387 50.06 -34.62 -10.82
C SER A 387 50.23 -36.12 -11.10
N GLN A 388 49.32 -36.97 -10.61
CA GLN A 388 49.33 -38.40 -10.89
C GLN A 388 49.05 -38.71 -12.36
N GLN A 389 48.17 -37.96 -13.02
CA GLN A 389 47.87 -38.10 -14.44
C GLN A 389 49.09 -37.75 -15.31
N ILE A 390 49.84 -36.71 -14.96
CA ILE A 390 51.11 -36.34 -15.61
C ILE A 390 52.15 -37.46 -15.47
N LEU A 391 52.28 -38.07 -14.28
CA LEU A 391 53.19 -39.21 -14.07
C LEU A 391 52.81 -40.41 -14.96
N LEU A 392 51.53 -40.78 -15.03
CA LEU A 392 51.05 -41.87 -15.88
C LEU A 392 51.27 -41.61 -17.38
N ILE A 393 51.12 -40.35 -17.83
CA ILE A 393 51.44 -39.95 -19.21
C ILE A 393 52.93 -40.16 -19.51
N ASN A 394 53.81 -39.74 -18.60
CA ASN A 394 55.27 -39.91 -18.75
C ASN A 394 55.67 -41.40 -18.79
N GLU A 395 55.08 -42.24 -17.93
CA GLU A 395 55.30 -43.69 -17.94
C GLU A 395 54.84 -44.34 -19.25
N LEU A 396 53.66 -43.95 -19.76
CA LEU A 396 53.15 -44.42 -21.06
C LEU A 396 54.07 -44.05 -22.22
N ASP A 397 54.66 -42.84 -22.21
CA ASP A 397 55.59 -42.43 -23.26
C ASP A 397 56.95 -43.13 -23.19
N GLU A 398 57.46 -43.44 -21.99
CA GLU A 398 58.64 -44.32 -21.86
C GLU A 398 58.34 -45.76 -22.28
N LEU A 399 57.15 -46.29 -21.96
CA LEU A 399 56.71 -47.60 -22.46
C LEU A 399 56.59 -47.61 -24.00
N LYS A 400 56.05 -46.56 -24.62
CA LYS A 400 56.04 -46.42 -26.10
C LYS A 400 57.47 -46.41 -26.66
N LYS A 401 58.38 -45.62 -26.10
CA LYS A 401 59.81 -45.59 -26.53
C LYS A 401 60.46 -46.96 -26.41
N ASN A 402 60.20 -47.70 -25.34
CA ASN A 402 60.77 -49.03 -25.12
C ASN A 402 60.14 -50.10 -26.04
N ASN A 403 58.83 -50.04 -26.30
CA ASN A 403 58.17 -50.89 -27.29
C ASN A 403 58.70 -50.62 -28.71
N GLN A 404 58.96 -49.35 -29.07
CA GLN A 404 59.57 -49.00 -30.35
C GLN A 404 60.98 -49.60 -30.51
N LYS A 405 61.83 -49.50 -29.47
CA LYS A 405 63.15 -50.16 -29.44
C LYS A 405 63.05 -51.68 -29.60
N SER A 406 62.12 -52.32 -28.88
CA SER A 406 61.86 -53.76 -28.97
C SER A 406 61.39 -54.17 -30.37
N PHE A 407 60.52 -53.39 -31.00
CA PHE A 407 60.08 -53.60 -32.38
C PHE A 407 61.25 -53.50 -33.39
N GLU A 408 62.16 -52.53 -33.23
CA GLU A 408 63.37 -52.48 -34.06
C GLU A 408 64.28 -53.69 -33.89
N ILE A 409 64.45 -54.19 -32.66
CA ILE A 409 65.22 -55.41 -32.37
C ILE A 409 64.56 -56.63 -33.02
N LEU A 410 63.23 -56.76 -32.93
CA LEU A 410 62.48 -57.81 -33.60
C LEU A 410 62.59 -57.70 -35.12
N LYS A 411 62.54 -56.50 -35.71
CA LYS A 411 62.76 -56.26 -37.14
C LYS A 411 64.19 -56.62 -37.59
N LYS A 412 65.20 -56.42 -36.72
CA LYS A 412 66.58 -56.90 -36.95
C LYS A 412 66.64 -58.44 -36.90
N ARG A 413 66.09 -59.07 -35.86
CA ARG A 413 66.05 -60.54 -35.72
C ARG A 413 65.26 -61.24 -36.83
N GLY A 414 64.13 -60.67 -37.27
CA GLY A 414 63.32 -61.21 -38.36
C GLY A 414 64.12 -61.30 -39.67
N ARG A 415 64.87 -60.26 -40.02
CA ARG A 415 65.79 -60.29 -41.18
C ARG A 415 66.88 -61.36 -41.06
N GLU A 416 67.41 -61.58 -39.85
CA GLU A 416 68.41 -62.60 -39.61
C GLU A 416 67.82 -64.03 -39.70
N ILE A 417 66.61 -64.24 -39.19
CA ILE A 417 65.87 -65.51 -39.35
C ILE A 417 65.59 -65.78 -40.84
N SER A 418 65.17 -64.77 -41.61
CA SER A 418 65.01 -64.92 -43.07
C SER A 418 66.33 -65.35 -43.74
N ARG A 419 67.46 -64.75 -43.34
CA ARG A 419 68.80 -65.09 -43.85
C ARG A 419 69.17 -66.53 -43.52
N LEU A 420 69.08 -66.93 -42.25
CA LEU A 420 69.40 -68.29 -41.79
C LEU A 420 68.47 -69.35 -42.43
N ASN A 421 67.19 -69.05 -42.63
CA ASN A 421 66.29 -69.95 -43.36
C ASN A 421 66.72 -70.15 -44.81
N THR A 422 67.13 -69.10 -45.53
CA THR A 422 67.66 -69.27 -46.90
C THR A 422 68.94 -70.10 -46.92
N GLU A 423 69.77 -70.02 -45.87
CA GLU A 423 70.99 -70.83 -45.74
C GLU A 423 70.66 -72.30 -45.43
N ILE A 424 69.69 -72.57 -44.56
CA ILE A 424 69.17 -73.92 -44.27
C ILE A 424 68.54 -74.55 -45.52
N ASP A 425 67.76 -73.80 -46.30
CA ASP A 425 67.16 -74.29 -47.55
C ASP A 425 68.20 -74.56 -48.65
N ASN A 426 69.38 -73.93 -48.58
CA ASN A 426 70.51 -74.26 -49.45
C ASN A 426 71.22 -75.54 -48.99
N HIS A 427 71.45 -75.70 -47.67
CA HIS A 427 72.03 -76.93 -47.11
C HIS A 427 71.12 -78.15 -47.32
N ARG A 428 69.80 -78.00 -47.15
CA ARG A 428 68.81 -79.07 -47.37
C ARG A 428 68.76 -79.52 -48.84
N ARG A 429 69.12 -78.64 -49.80
CA ARG A 429 69.29 -78.97 -51.22
C ARG A 429 70.61 -79.67 -51.54
N GLN A 430 71.63 -79.58 -50.68
CA GLN A 430 72.90 -80.32 -50.83
C GLN A 430 72.88 -81.71 -50.18
N GLY A 431 72.03 -81.95 -49.18
CA GLY A 431 72.03 -83.21 -48.40
C GLY A 431 71.44 -84.47 -49.07
N LEU A 432 70.98 -84.40 -50.32
CA LEU A 432 70.19 -85.47 -50.97
C LEU A 432 71.01 -86.43 -51.86
N VAL A 433 72.35 -86.37 -51.82
CA VAL A 433 73.23 -87.22 -52.65
C VAL A 433 74.41 -87.79 -51.84
N ALA A 434 74.13 -88.65 -50.84
CA ALA A 434 75.17 -89.53 -50.25
C ALA A 434 74.62 -90.76 -49.49
N SER A 435 75.07 -91.94 -49.92
CA SER A 435 75.14 -93.23 -49.18
C SER A 435 73.85 -93.99 -48.83
N GLY A 436 73.88 -95.32 -49.05
CA GLY A 436 72.84 -96.27 -48.69
C GLY A 436 73.29 -97.32 -47.65
N GLU A 437 72.41 -98.27 -47.35
CA GLU A 437 72.58 -99.40 -46.42
C GLU A 437 73.59 -100.47 -46.91
N PRO A 438 73.93 -101.49 -46.09
CA PRO A 438 73.24 -102.77 -46.30
C PRO A 438 72.96 -103.69 -45.08
N LYS A 439 71.96 -104.56 -45.31
CA LYS A 439 71.42 -105.71 -44.55
C LYS A 439 72.44 -106.75 -44.03
N MET A 440 72.00 -107.60 -43.09
CA MET A 440 72.42 -109.03 -43.06
C MET A 440 71.34 -109.99 -42.51
N GLN A 441 71.31 -111.22 -43.01
CA GLN A 441 70.40 -112.32 -42.64
C GLN A 441 71.20 -113.55 -42.16
N LEU A 442 70.63 -114.39 -41.29
CA LEU A 442 71.21 -115.64 -40.78
C LEU A 442 70.08 -116.48 -40.14
N LEU A 443 70.04 -117.83 -40.11
CA LEU A 443 70.48 -118.91 -41.01
C LEU A 443 69.66 -120.15 -40.56
N LYS A 444 69.22 -121.03 -41.47
CA LYS A 444 68.33 -122.16 -41.14
C LYS A 444 69.03 -123.50 -41.40
N CYS A 445 69.17 -124.37 -40.40
CA CYS A 445 69.78 -125.69 -40.57
C CYS A 445 68.99 -126.83 -39.91
N ILE A 446 68.48 -127.71 -40.78
CA ILE A 446 68.53 -129.18 -40.72
C ILE A 446 67.82 -129.86 -39.52
N GLU A 447 66.68 -130.47 -39.85
CA GLU A 447 66.08 -131.57 -39.10
C GLU A 447 66.90 -132.85 -39.27
N ASN A 448 67.04 -133.63 -38.20
CA ASN A 448 67.37 -135.05 -38.26
C ASN A 448 66.72 -135.77 -37.08
N GLU A 449 66.23 -136.98 -37.36
CA GLU A 449 65.50 -137.92 -36.48
C GLU A 449 65.77 -137.82 -34.97
N ASP A 450 64.74 -137.45 -34.21
CA ASP A 450 64.82 -137.31 -32.76
C ASP A 450 64.91 -138.67 -32.07
N SER A 451 66.09 -138.96 -31.49
CA SER A 451 66.21 -139.94 -30.40
C SER A 451 65.19 -139.63 -29.28
N PRO A 452 64.77 -140.60 -28.45
CA PRO A 452 63.80 -140.33 -27.37
C PRO A 452 64.26 -139.24 -26.39
N LEU A 453 65.57 -139.01 -26.30
CA LEU A 453 66.18 -137.89 -25.56
C LEU A 453 65.93 -136.54 -26.25
N GLN A 454 66.11 -136.45 -27.56
CA GLN A 454 65.92 -135.23 -28.35
C GLN A 454 64.43 -134.83 -28.45
N ARG A 455 63.53 -135.81 -28.55
CA ARG A 455 62.06 -135.62 -28.44
C ARG A 455 61.59 -135.24 -27.03
N LYS A 456 62.40 -135.52 -26.00
CA LYS A 456 62.19 -135.04 -24.63
C LYS A 456 62.77 -133.64 -24.45
N LEU A 457 63.92 -133.34 -25.06
CA LEU A 457 64.53 -132.01 -25.12
C LEU A 457 63.61 -131.02 -25.83
N LYS A 458 63.11 -131.31 -27.03
CA LYS A 458 62.17 -130.45 -27.75
C LYS A 458 60.86 -130.23 -27.00
N ARG A 459 60.33 -131.23 -26.28
CA ARG A 459 59.17 -131.04 -25.39
C ARG A 459 59.48 -130.17 -24.17
N MET A 460 60.66 -130.33 -23.57
CA MET A 460 61.14 -129.47 -22.49
C MET A 460 61.35 -128.02 -22.97
N GLN A 461 61.90 -127.85 -24.18
CA GLN A 461 62.17 -126.57 -24.82
C GLN A 461 60.87 -125.87 -25.23
N ALA A 462 59.92 -126.58 -25.85
CA ALA A 462 58.57 -126.05 -26.11
C ALA A 462 57.78 -125.77 -24.83
N SER A 463 57.99 -126.54 -23.74
CA SER A 463 57.41 -126.25 -22.43
C SER A 463 58.05 -125.03 -21.76
N LEU A 464 59.34 -124.80 -21.99
CA LEU A 464 60.08 -123.63 -21.50
C LEU A 464 59.73 -122.38 -22.30
N GLU A 465 59.62 -122.48 -23.63
CA GLU A 465 59.10 -121.42 -24.50
C GLU A 465 57.66 -121.07 -24.12
N LYS A 466 56.79 -122.06 -23.92
CA LYS A 466 55.42 -121.82 -23.43
C LYS A 466 55.39 -121.18 -22.04
N ALA A 467 56.30 -121.55 -21.15
CA ALA A 467 56.43 -120.89 -19.83
C ALA A 467 56.96 -119.45 -19.96
N ASN A 468 57.92 -119.20 -20.85
CA ASN A 468 58.44 -117.86 -21.15
C ASN A 468 57.38 -116.98 -21.82
N ASP A 469 56.60 -117.50 -22.76
CA ASP A 469 55.49 -116.79 -23.40
C ASP A 469 54.40 -116.42 -22.38
N LEU A 470 54.06 -117.35 -21.48
CA LEU A 470 53.11 -117.08 -20.39
C LEU A 470 53.66 -116.06 -19.39
N ASN A 471 54.94 -116.14 -19.02
CA ASN A 471 55.59 -115.16 -18.15
C ASN A 471 55.69 -113.77 -18.82
N THR A 472 56.01 -113.71 -20.11
CA THR A 472 56.08 -112.46 -20.87
C THR A 472 54.69 -111.85 -21.10
N ARG A 473 53.63 -112.68 -21.20
CA ARG A 473 52.24 -112.20 -21.14
C ARG A 473 51.92 -111.66 -19.77
N TYR A 474 52.13 -112.44 -18.70
CA TYR A 474 51.90 -112.00 -17.33
C TYR A 474 52.61 -110.69 -16.98
N GLN A 475 53.85 -110.48 -17.40
CA GLN A 475 54.56 -109.20 -17.22
C GLN A 475 53.96 -108.05 -18.03
N ARG A 476 53.45 -108.31 -19.24
CA ARG A 476 52.75 -107.31 -20.06
C ARG A 476 51.37 -106.98 -19.50
N ASP A 477 50.65 -107.98 -19.00
CA ASP A 477 49.34 -107.86 -18.38
C ASP A 477 49.50 -107.07 -17.06
N GLN A 478 50.48 -107.42 -16.22
CA GLN A 478 50.83 -106.67 -15.01
C GLN A 478 51.25 -105.22 -15.29
N ALA A 479 52.01 -104.97 -16.37
CA ALA A 479 52.35 -103.60 -16.79
C ALA A 479 51.11 -102.83 -17.28
N SER A 480 50.23 -103.48 -18.04
CA SER A 480 48.96 -102.91 -18.52
C SER A 480 48.02 -102.58 -17.37
N ASP A 481 47.88 -103.47 -16.39
CA ASP A 481 47.07 -103.28 -15.20
C ASP A 481 47.61 -102.09 -14.38
N SER A 482 48.93 -102.01 -14.17
CA SER A 482 49.55 -100.87 -13.48
C SER A 482 49.42 -99.54 -14.23
N SER A 483 49.37 -99.56 -15.56
CA SER A 483 49.13 -98.38 -16.39
C SER A 483 47.67 -97.92 -16.30
N ALA A 484 46.72 -98.85 -16.31
CA ALA A 484 45.30 -98.56 -16.16
C ALA A 484 44.96 -98.05 -14.75
N GLU A 485 45.63 -98.58 -13.71
CA GLU A 485 45.51 -98.06 -12.34
C GLU A 485 46.03 -96.62 -12.23
N GLN A 486 47.18 -96.31 -12.84
CA GLN A 486 47.70 -94.93 -12.91
C GLN A 486 46.78 -93.98 -13.69
N GLU A 487 46.21 -94.42 -14.82
CA GLU A 487 45.24 -93.62 -15.58
C GLU A 487 43.95 -93.35 -14.78
N MET A 488 43.44 -94.35 -14.04
CA MET A 488 42.27 -94.16 -13.17
C MET A 488 42.54 -93.20 -12.01
N ASP A 489 43.72 -93.26 -11.40
CA ASP A 489 44.07 -92.35 -10.30
C ASP A 489 44.36 -90.92 -10.78
N GLU A 490 44.91 -90.74 -11.98
CA GLU A 490 45.05 -89.40 -12.58
C GLU A 490 43.68 -88.80 -12.97
N VAL A 491 42.75 -89.61 -13.52
CA VAL A 491 41.36 -89.19 -13.76
C VAL A 491 40.68 -88.82 -12.44
N ARG A 492 40.87 -89.60 -11.36
CA ARG A 492 40.36 -89.29 -10.03
C ARG A 492 40.90 -87.96 -9.52
N ARG A 493 42.22 -87.76 -9.58
CA ARG A 493 42.91 -86.52 -9.17
C ARG A 493 42.40 -85.32 -9.96
N GLN A 494 42.16 -85.47 -11.26
CA GLN A 494 41.65 -84.39 -12.10
C GLN A 494 40.20 -84.03 -11.75
N VAL A 495 39.32 -85.02 -11.54
CA VAL A 495 37.94 -84.79 -11.08
C VAL A 495 37.92 -84.15 -9.68
N GLU A 496 38.80 -84.55 -8.77
CA GLU A 496 38.94 -83.92 -7.45
C GLU A 496 39.35 -82.44 -7.57
N VAL A 497 40.35 -82.13 -8.40
CA VAL A 497 40.77 -80.74 -8.64
C VAL A 497 39.65 -79.91 -9.27
N GLU A 498 39.04 -80.37 -10.37
CA GLU A 498 37.94 -79.66 -11.04
C GLU A 498 36.74 -79.44 -10.10
N THR A 499 36.43 -80.42 -9.24
CA THR A 499 35.39 -80.28 -8.21
C THR A 499 35.77 -79.21 -7.18
N THR A 500 37.03 -79.16 -6.73
CA THR A 500 37.48 -78.11 -5.79
C THR A 500 37.52 -76.72 -6.41
N GLU A 501 37.91 -76.60 -7.69
CA GLU A 501 37.91 -75.32 -8.42
C GLU A 501 36.48 -74.78 -8.58
N VAL A 502 35.52 -75.63 -8.97
CA VAL A 502 34.10 -75.24 -9.06
C VAL A 502 33.54 -74.84 -7.69
N ILE A 503 33.88 -75.57 -6.62
CA ILE A 503 33.46 -75.21 -5.25
C ILE A 503 34.05 -73.85 -4.84
N MET A 504 35.32 -73.56 -5.14
CA MET A 504 35.94 -72.26 -4.87
C MET A 504 35.25 -71.13 -5.63
N CYS A 505 35.03 -71.27 -6.94
CA CYS A 505 34.33 -70.26 -7.74
C CYS A 505 32.94 -69.96 -7.18
N LEU A 506 32.16 -71.00 -6.82
CA LEU A 506 30.84 -70.83 -6.22
C LEU A 506 30.90 -70.19 -4.82
N GLN A 507 31.94 -70.46 -4.04
CA GLN A 507 32.16 -69.81 -2.73
C GLN A 507 32.54 -68.32 -2.89
N GLU A 508 33.35 -67.97 -3.88
CA GLU A 508 33.69 -66.58 -4.22
C GLU A 508 32.46 -65.81 -4.74
N GLU A 509 31.63 -66.43 -5.59
CA GLU A 509 30.37 -65.85 -6.05
C GLU A 509 29.39 -65.63 -4.88
N LEU A 510 29.24 -66.60 -3.98
CA LEU A 510 28.40 -66.46 -2.78
C LEU A 510 28.90 -65.35 -1.85
N MET A 511 30.21 -65.24 -1.64
CA MET A 511 30.83 -64.16 -0.85
C MET A 511 30.58 -62.78 -1.47
N SER A 512 30.72 -62.67 -2.80
CA SER A 512 30.43 -61.44 -3.56
C SER A 512 28.96 -61.04 -3.46
N LEU A 513 28.04 -61.99 -3.63
CA LEU A 513 26.60 -61.76 -3.51
C LEU A 513 26.19 -61.37 -2.08
N GLN A 514 26.77 -62.00 -1.05
CA GLN A 514 26.56 -61.63 0.34
C GLN A 514 27.03 -60.19 0.60
N GLN A 515 28.22 -59.81 0.14
CA GLN A 515 28.74 -58.45 0.29
C GLN A 515 27.89 -57.41 -0.44
N GLN A 516 27.37 -57.72 -1.64
CA GLN A 516 26.44 -56.86 -2.37
C GLN A 516 25.09 -56.70 -1.64
N LEU A 517 24.56 -57.78 -1.07
CA LEU A 517 23.33 -57.75 -0.27
C LEU A 517 23.51 -56.87 0.98
N ASP A 518 24.61 -57.03 1.71
CA ASP A 518 24.90 -56.24 2.90
C ASP A 518 25.12 -54.74 2.58
N ALA A 519 25.79 -54.44 1.46
CA ALA A 519 25.90 -53.07 0.95
C ALA A 519 24.54 -52.48 0.54
N SER A 520 23.69 -53.27 -0.12
CA SER A 520 22.32 -52.86 -0.49
C SER A 520 21.47 -52.59 0.75
N ASN A 521 21.49 -53.47 1.74
CA ASN A 521 20.76 -53.31 3.01
C ASN A 521 21.21 -52.05 3.76
N LYS A 522 22.52 -51.76 3.77
CA LYS A 522 23.06 -50.52 4.37
C LYS A 522 22.57 -49.27 3.62
N ASN A 523 22.57 -49.30 2.29
CA ASN A 523 22.08 -48.19 1.48
C ASN A 523 20.56 -47.97 1.64
N GLU A 524 19.77 -49.04 1.76
CA GLU A 524 18.34 -48.96 2.03
C GLU A 524 18.06 -48.33 3.42
N LEU A 525 18.86 -48.68 4.43
CA LEU A 525 18.74 -48.09 5.77
C LEU A 525 19.07 -46.59 5.79
N LEU A 526 20.13 -46.18 5.08
CA LEU A 526 20.47 -44.76 4.91
C LEU A 526 19.39 -43.99 4.13
N ALA A 527 18.81 -44.59 3.09
CA ALA A 527 17.70 -44.00 2.34
C ALA A 527 16.43 -43.85 3.19
N LYS A 528 16.14 -44.80 4.09
CA LYS A 528 15.06 -44.69 5.08
C LYS A 528 15.30 -43.55 6.08
N GLN A 529 16.51 -43.45 6.63
CA GLN A 529 16.89 -42.35 7.54
C GLN A 529 16.71 -40.98 6.87
N SER A 530 17.21 -40.80 5.65
CA SER A 530 17.03 -39.56 4.87
C SER A 530 15.55 -39.27 4.56
N LEU A 531 14.74 -40.30 4.29
CA LEU A 531 13.30 -40.13 4.09
C LEU A 531 12.57 -39.69 5.36
N ASP A 532 12.96 -40.20 6.53
CA ASP A 532 12.39 -39.83 7.82
C ASP A 532 12.78 -38.40 8.23
N GLU A 533 14.03 -38.00 7.95
CA GLU A 533 14.50 -36.61 8.09
C GLU A 533 13.67 -35.64 7.22
N LEU A 534 13.50 -35.95 5.93
CA LEU A 534 12.66 -35.16 5.01
C LEU A 534 11.17 -35.18 5.36
N GLN A 535 10.67 -36.20 6.06
CA GLN A 535 9.31 -36.20 6.61
C GLN A 535 9.20 -35.27 7.83
N LEU A 536 10.22 -35.24 8.69
CA LEU A 536 10.27 -34.35 9.85
C LEU A 536 10.38 -32.88 9.42
N GLU A 537 11.29 -32.54 8.51
CA GLU A 537 11.43 -31.19 7.95
C GLU A 537 10.14 -30.70 7.30
N ARG A 538 9.48 -31.55 6.50
CA ARG A 538 8.19 -31.23 5.87
C ARG A 538 7.11 -30.93 6.91
N LYS A 539 7.08 -31.67 8.03
CA LYS A 539 6.15 -31.43 9.12
C LYS A 539 6.44 -30.09 9.80
N GLU A 540 7.70 -29.82 10.12
CA GLU A 540 8.09 -28.54 10.73
C GLU A 540 7.80 -27.34 9.81
N LEU A 541 8.07 -27.46 8.51
CA LEU A 541 7.71 -26.44 7.52
C LEU A 541 6.20 -26.23 7.42
N ASN A 542 5.40 -27.30 7.52
CA ASN A 542 3.95 -27.22 7.51
C ASN A 542 3.40 -26.54 8.79
N ASP A 543 3.97 -26.85 9.95
CA ASP A 543 3.60 -26.23 11.23
C ASP A 543 3.99 -24.74 11.25
N ARG A 544 5.17 -24.38 10.72
CA ARG A 544 5.59 -22.98 10.50
C ARG A 544 4.67 -22.25 9.51
N LEU A 545 4.27 -22.90 8.42
CA LEU A 545 3.32 -22.34 7.44
C LEU A 545 1.95 -22.06 8.09
N PHE A 546 1.48 -22.95 8.96
CA PHE A 546 0.21 -22.76 9.68
C PHE A 546 0.23 -21.52 10.59
N GLU A 547 1.29 -21.32 11.38
CA GLU A 547 1.40 -20.11 12.20
C GLU A 547 1.52 -18.84 11.35
N VAL A 548 2.28 -18.85 10.25
CA VAL A 548 2.34 -17.71 9.31
C VAL A 548 0.98 -17.41 8.66
N VAL A 549 0.17 -18.43 8.35
CA VAL A 549 -1.20 -18.23 7.83
C VAL A 549 -2.10 -17.55 8.87
N LYS A 550 -2.00 -17.97 10.13
CA LYS A 550 -2.74 -17.40 11.26
C LYS A 550 -2.30 -15.97 11.61
N GLU A 551 -1.01 -15.67 11.53
CA GLU A 551 -0.49 -14.30 11.63
C GLU A 551 -1.07 -13.42 10.51
N ASN A 552 -1.03 -13.89 9.26
CA ASN A 552 -1.61 -13.18 8.11
C ASN A 552 -3.13 -12.94 8.25
N GLU A 553 -3.87 -13.89 8.83
CA GLU A 553 -5.30 -13.71 9.12
C GLU A 553 -5.52 -12.58 10.13
N SER A 554 -4.77 -12.57 11.24
CA SER A 554 -4.86 -11.48 12.24
C SER A 554 -4.43 -10.10 11.69
N LEU A 555 -3.41 -10.05 10.83
CA LEU A 555 -3.02 -8.83 10.11
C LEU A 555 -4.10 -8.39 9.11
N SER A 556 -4.82 -9.33 8.48
CA SER A 556 -5.96 -9.02 7.60
C SER A 556 -7.12 -8.41 8.39
N GLU A 557 -7.43 -8.93 9.58
CA GLU A 557 -8.45 -8.35 10.47
C GLU A 557 -8.07 -6.96 10.95
N LEU A 558 -6.84 -6.76 11.42
CA LEU A 558 -6.32 -5.46 11.83
C LEU A 558 -6.38 -4.45 10.67
N THR A 559 -6.01 -4.87 9.45
CA THR A 559 -6.08 -4.03 8.25
C THR A 559 -7.53 -3.60 7.96
N LYS A 560 -8.51 -4.51 8.06
CA LYS A 560 -9.94 -4.18 7.92
C LYS A 560 -10.43 -3.22 9.01
N GLU A 561 -9.90 -3.30 10.22
CA GLU A 561 -10.23 -2.35 11.30
C GLU A 561 -9.65 -0.95 11.04
N LYS A 562 -8.40 -0.87 10.58
CA LYS A 562 -7.75 0.40 10.20
C LYS A 562 -8.45 1.04 9.01
N GLU A 563 -8.86 0.26 8.01
CA GLU A 563 -9.64 0.71 6.86
C GLU A 563 -10.98 1.32 7.29
N LYS A 564 -11.73 0.68 8.20
CA LYS A 564 -12.95 1.26 8.79
C LYS A 564 -12.69 2.58 9.52
N LYS A 565 -11.57 2.69 10.25
CA LYS A 565 -11.17 3.94 10.93
C LYS A 565 -10.83 5.05 9.94
N ILE A 566 -10.16 4.73 8.83
CA ILE A 566 -9.89 5.66 7.74
C ILE A 566 -11.22 6.13 7.13
N GLN A 567 -12.13 5.22 6.78
CA GLN A 567 -13.45 5.57 6.21
C GLN A 567 -14.27 6.49 7.13
N LEU A 568 -14.29 6.22 8.44
CA LEU A 568 -14.95 7.10 9.43
C LEU A 568 -14.30 8.49 9.45
N LEU A 569 -12.97 8.58 9.50
CA LEU A 569 -12.25 9.85 9.46
C LEU A 569 -12.52 10.62 8.15
N THR A 570 -12.51 9.94 7.00
CA THR A 570 -12.85 10.54 5.70
C THR A 570 -14.25 11.14 5.70
N SER A 571 -15.27 10.41 6.17
CA SER A 571 -16.64 10.96 6.28
C SER A 571 -16.74 12.15 7.24
N GLY A 572 -15.94 12.18 8.31
CA GLY A 572 -15.84 13.32 9.21
C GLY A 572 -15.21 14.55 8.55
N TRP A 573 -14.15 14.36 7.76
CA TRP A 573 -13.54 15.42 6.95
C TRP A 573 -14.46 15.94 5.86
N GLU A 574 -15.21 15.07 5.18
CA GLU A 574 -16.23 15.45 4.18
C GLU A 574 -17.34 16.30 4.82
N SER A 575 -17.88 15.89 5.97
CA SER A 575 -18.87 16.69 6.72
C SER A 575 -18.32 18.05 7.16
N LEU A 576 -17.08 18.10 7.67
CA LEU A 576 -16.43 19.37 8.04
C LEU A 576 -16.19 20.28 6.82
N GLN A 577 -15.90 19.69 5.65
CA GLN A 577 -15.76 20.43 4.40
C GLN A 577 -17.10 21.01 3.93
N GLU A 578 -18.20 20.25 4.05
CA GLU A 578 -19.56 20.75 3.77
C GLU A 578 -19.94 21.91 4.71
N ASP A 579 -19.67 21.78 6.01
CA ASP A 579 -19.89 22.85 7.00
C ASP A 579 -19.08 24.11 6.69
N LEU A 580 -17.80 23.97 6.33
CA LEU A 580 -16.95 25.10 5.92
C LEU A 580 -17.46 25.80 4.65
N ILE A 581 -17.97 25.05 3.68
CA ILE A 581 -18.59 25.61 2.46
C ILE A 581 -19.87 26.36 2.82
N ALA A 582 -20.70 25.82 3.72
CA ALA A 582 -21.92 26.48 4.19
C ALA A 582 -21.62 27.79 4.94
N LEU A 583 -20.63 27.80 5.83
CA LEU A 583 -20.16 28.99 6.54
C LEU A 583 -19.62 30.06 5.59
N GLN A 584 -18.84 29.66 4.57
CA GLN A 584 -18.34 30.58 3.55
C GLN A 584 -19.50 31.24 2.77
N GLN A 585 -20.52 30.46 2.37
CA GLN A 585 -21.71 31.00 1.69
C GLN A 585 -22.50 31.98 2.57
N GLN A 586 -22.61 31.71 3.88
CA GLN A 586 -23.23 32.64 4.83
C GLN A 586 -22.43 33.93 4.98
N LEU A 587 -21.09 33.84 5.04
CA LEU A 587 -20.20 34.99 5.11
C LEU A 587 -20.33 35.87 3.86
N ASP A 588 -20.32 35.26 2.66
CA ASP A 588 -20.49 35.98 1.39
C ASP A 588 -21.86 36.66 1.27
N ALA A 589 -22.93 36.02 1.76
CA ALA A 589 -24.26 36.62 1.85
C ALA A 589 -24.30 37.81 2.83
N SER A 590 -23.63 37.69 3.98
CA SER A 590 -23.51 38.77 4.97
C SER A 590 -22.75 39.97 4.40
N ASN A 591 -21.59 39.73 3.78
CA ASN A 591 -20.77 40.75 3.12
C ASN A 591 -21.56 41.49 2.03
N LYS A 592 -22.37 40.77 1.25
CA LYS A 592 -23.26 41.37 0.24
C LYS A 592 -24.33 42.26 0.86
N ASN A 593 -24.93 41.84 1.98
CA ASN A 593 -25.92 42.65 2.70
C ASN A 593 -25.27 43.90 3.32
N GLU A 594 -24.06 43.79 3.87
CA GLU A 594 -23.30 44.93 4.39
C GLU A 594 -22.96 45.94 3.26
N LEU A 595 -22.59 45.46 2.07
CA LEU A 595 -22.35 46.31 0.91
C LEU A 595 -23.61 47.08 0.49
N LEU A 596 -24.77 46.41 0.43
CA LEU A 596 -26.05 47.04 0.13
C LEU A 596 -26.43 48.08 1.21
N ALA A 597 -26.24 47.76 2.49
CA ALA A 597 -26.48 48.71 3.59
C ALA A 597 -25.57 49.94 3.50
N LYS A 598 -24.29 49.77 3.12
CA LYS A 598 -23.36 50.89 2.87
C LYS A 598 -23.80 51.75 1.68
N GLN A 599 -24.33 51.15 0.62
CA GLN A 599 -24.88 51.87 -0.53
C GLN A 599 -26.11 52.72 -0.14
N SER A 600 -27.11 52.11 0.50
CA SER A 600 -28.30 52.85 0.96
C SER A 600 -27.99 53.93 2.00
N LEU A 601 -26.97 53.72 2.85
CA LEU A 601 -26.50 54.77 3.77
C LEU A 601 -25.90 55.96 3.01
N ALA A 602 -25.13 55.72 1.94
CA ALA A 602 -24.55 56.78 1.12
C ALA A 602 -25.64 57.57 0.35
N GLU A 603 -26.67 56.89 -0.14
CA GLU A 603 -27.86 57.52 -0.76
C GLU A 603 -28.58 58.44 0.24
N LEU A 604 -28.90 57.95 1.44
CA LEU A 604 -29.52 58.75 2.50
C LEU A 604 -28.64 59.92 2.96
N GLN A 605 -27.32 59.76 2.98
CA GLN A 605 -26.39 60.86 3.28
C GLN A 605 -26.42 61.95 2.20
N LEU A 606 -26.57 61.57 0.92
CA LEU A 606 -26.73 62.50 -0.19
C LEU A 606 -28.07 63.24 -0.14
N GLU A 607 -29.18 62.53 0.09
CA GLU A 607 -30.51 63.15 0.28
C GLU A 607 -30.51 64.13 1.45
N ARG A 608 -29.93 63.74 2.61
CA ARG A 608 -29.78 64.63 3.76
C ARG A 608 -28.96 65.87 3.42
N LYS A 609 -27.90 65.74 2.62
CA LYS A 609 -27.12 66.90 2.16
C LYS A 609 -27.98 67.83 1.30
N GLN A 610 -28.66 67.29 0.29
CA GLN A 610 -29.55 68.08 -0.58
C GLN A 610 -30.67 68.79 0.21
N LEU A 611 -31.22 68.13 1.23
CA LEU A 611 -32.25 68.70 2.11
C LEU A 611 -31.67 69.84 2.97
N ASN A 612 -30.46 69.67 3.52
CA ASN A 612 -29.76 70.73 4.24
C ASN A 612 -29.41 71.93 3.34
N ASP A 613 -28.93 71.67 2.11
CA ASP A 613 -28.62 72.72 1.13
C ASP A 613 -29.89 73.52 0.80
N ARG A 614 -31.03 72.86 0.57
CA ARG A 614 -32.35 73.50 0.38
C ARG A 614 -32.87 74.23 1.62
N LEU A 615 -32.59 73.71 2.83
CA LEU A 615 -32.96 74.39 4.07
C LEU A 615 -32.17 75.69 4.24
N LEU A 616 -30.89 75.70 3.84
CA LEU A 616 -30.05 76.90 3.83
C LEU A 616 -30.59 77.95 2.84
N GLU A 617 -30.96 77.54 1.62
CA GLU A 617 -31.61 78.43 0.64
C GLU A 617 -32.88 79.08 1.23
N VAL A 618 -33.76 78.29 1.88
CA VAL A 618 -34.97 78.80 2.53
C VAL A 618 -34.65 79.71 3.73
N MET A 619 -33.58 79.46 4.47
CA MET A 619 -33.12 80.35 5.55
C MET A 619 -32.65 81.70 5.00
N GLU A 620 -31.85 81.72 3.92
CA GLU A 620 -31.43 82.95 3.26
C GLU A 620 -32.62 83.73 2.68
N GLU A 621 -33.61 83.05 2.10
CA GLU A 621 -34.85 83.69 1.63
C GLU A 621 -35.63 84.32 2.79
N ASN A 622 -35.78 83.62 3.91
CA ASN A 622 -36.44 84.13 5.11
C ASN A 622 -35.72 85.34 5.71
N GLU A 623 -34.38 85.37 5.68
CA GLU A 623 -33.59 86.52 6.12
C GLU A 623 -33.85 87.74 5.21
N ARG A 624 -33.84 87.56 3.88
CA ARG A 624 -34.22 88.61 2.91
C ARG A 624 -35.66 89.10 3.11
N PHE A 625 -36.60 88.21 3.44
CA PHE A 625 -37.97 88.59 3.78
C PHE A 625 -38.04 89.39 5.08
N ALA A 626 -37.26 89.02 6.12
CA ALA A 626 -37.20 89.77 7.38
C ALA A 626 -36.62 91.18 7.19
N GLU A 627 -35.55 91.33 6.38
CA GLU A 627 -35.02 92.65 6.00
C GLU A 627 -36.07 93.50 5.27
N LEU A 628 -36.80 92.90 4.31
CA LEU A 628 -37.86 93.58 3.58
C LEU A 628 -38.98 94.03 4.52
N ILE A 629 -39.43 93.16 5.44
CA ILE A 629 -40.45 93.46 6.45
C ILE A 629 -39.98 94.62 7.33
N GLY A 630 -38.77 94.55 7.91
CA GLY A 630 -38.22 95.65 8.72
C GLY A 630 -38.07 96.97 7.95
N GLY A 631 -37.78 96.91 6.64
CA GLY A 631 -37.80 98.07 5.74
C GLY A 631 -39.21 98.65 5.53
N LYS A 632 -40.24 97.79 5.42
CA LYS A 632 -41.65 98.22 5.35
C LYS A 632 -42.13 98.79 6.68
N GLU A 633 -41.78 98.18 7.81
CA GLU A 633 -42.12 98.65 9.16
C GLU A 633 -41.55 100.04 9.43
N LYS A 634 -40.26 100.29 9.11
CA LYS A 634 -39.65 101.63 9.19
C LYS A 634 -40.40 102.66 8.34
N LYS A 635 -40.88 102.27 7.15
CA LYS A 635 -41.67 103.15 6.29
C LYS A 635 -43.09 103.39 6.84
N ILE A 636 -43.71 102.39 7.48
CA ILE A 636 -44.99 102.55 8.18
C ILE A 636 -44.81 103.50 9.36
N GLN A 637 -43.79 103.32 10.20
CA GLN A 637 -43.47 104.22 11.31
C GLN A 637 -43.29 105.68 10.85
N LEU A 638 -42.55 105.91 9.75
CA LEU A 638 -42.40 107.25 9.18
C LEU A 638 -43.76 107.86 8.80
N LEU A 639 -44.59 107.11 8.07
CA LEU A 639 -45.94 107.56 7.67
C LEU A 639 -46.89 107.76 8.85
N THR A 640 -46.74 106.98 9.92
CA THR A 640 -47.49 107.17 11.18
C THR A 640 -47.09 108.49 11.83
N ASN A 641 -45.79 108.78 11.95
CA ASN A 641 -45.30 110.05 12.50
C ASN A 641 -45.76 111.25 11.65
N ASP A 642 -45.69 111.15 10.32
CA ASP A 642 -46.19 112.19 9.40
C ASP A 642 -47.70 112.43 9.61
N TRP A 643 -48.49 111.37 9.80
CA TRP A 643 -49.92 111.46 10.06
C TRP A 643 -50.25 112.02 11.46
N GLU A 644 -49.45 111.68 12.47
CA GLU A 644 -49.57 112.25 13.81
C GLU A 644 -49.26 113.76 13.80
N SER A 645 -48.20 114.18 13.09
CA SER A 645 -47.89 115.60 12.87
C SER A 645 -49.04 116.34 12.17
N LEU A 646 -49.61 115.77 11.09
CA LEU A 646 -50.78 116.34 10.40
C LEU A 646 -52.02 116.38 11.30
N ARG A 647 -52.19 115.42 12.21
CA ARG A 647 -53.27 115.41 13.21
C ARG A 647 -53.07 116.50 14.26
N GLU A 648 -51.84 116.76 14.71
CA GLU A 648 -51.52 117.87 15.61
C GLU A 648 -51.75 119.23 14.93
N GLU A 649 -51.33 119.38 13.67
CA GLU A 649 -51.62 120.57 12.85
C GLU A 649 -53.13 120.80 12.69
N LEU A 650 -53.90 119.77 12.35
CA LEU A 650 -55.36 119.84 12.28
C LEU A 650 -56.00 120.19 13.63
N SER A 651 -55.47 119.67 14.74
CA SER A 651 -55.96 120.00 16.09
C SER A 651 -55.66 121.45 16.48
N SER A 652 -54.49 121.97 16.09
CA SER A 652 -54.11 123.38 16.24
C SER A 652 -55.02 124.30 15.42
N LEU A 653 -55.25 123.97 14.14
CA LEU A 653 -56.17 124.71 13.27
C LEU A 653 -57.62 124.67 13.78
N GLN A 654 -58.08 123.53 14.31
CA GLN A 654 -59.39 123.41 14.94
C GLN A 654 -59.50 124.33 16.17
N GLN A 655 -58.47 124.37 17.02
CA GLN A 655 -58.44 125.25 18.19
C GLN A 655 -58.42 126.74 17.80
N GLN A 656 -57.73 127.11 16.72
CA GLN A 656 -57.76 128.47 16.15
C GLN A 656 -59.16 128.82 15.61
N LEU A 657 -59.82 127.88 14.92
CA LEU A 657 -61.18 128.05 14.41
C LEU A 657 -62.19 128.25 15.55
N ASP A 658 -62.12 127.44 16.60
CA ASP A 658 -62.98 127.57 17.78
C ASP A 658 -62.76 128.89 18.52
N ALA A 659 -61.51 129.38 18.59
CA ALA A 659 -61.21 130.71 19.11
C ALA A 659 -61.80 131.83 18.23
N SER A 660 -61.69 131.72 16.89
CA SER A 660 -62.31 132.66 15.94
C SER A 660 -63.83 132.69 16.08
N ASN A 661 -64.48 131.52 16.14
CA ASN A 661 -65.93 131.39 16.35
C ASN A 661 -66.37 132.01 17.69
N LYS A 662 -65.55 131.89 18.73
CA LYS A 662 -65.80 132.54 20.04
C LYS A 662 -65.71 134.07 19.96
N TYR A 663 -64.74 134.62 19.22
CA TYR A 663 -64.68 136.06 18.95
C TYR A 663 -65.88 136.54 18.12
N GLU A 664 -66.32 135.77 17.12
CA GLU A 664 -67.51 136.09 16.32
C GLU A 664 -68.79 136.08 17.17
N LEU A 665 -68.92 135.14 18.12
CA LEU A 665 -70.05 135.09 19.05
C LEU A 665 -70.07 136.31 19.99
N LEU A 666 -68.91 136.70 20.54
CA LEU A 666 -68.78 137.91 21.35
C LEU A 666 -69.09 139.18 20.55
N ALA A 667 -68.66 139.25 19.28
CA ALA A 667 -68.99 140.35 18.38
C ALA A 667 -70.51 140.44 18.13
N LYS A 668 -71.18 139.30 17.91
CA LYS A 668 -72.65 139.22 17.78
C LYS A 668 -73.37 139.68 19.06
N GLN A 669 -72.90 139.28 20.23
CA GLN A 669 -73.46 139.75 21.51
C GLN A 669 -73.32 141.27 21.67
N SER A 670 -72.15 141.85 21.38
CA SER A 670 -71.95 143.30 21.43
C SER A 670 -72.80 144.07 20.40
N LEU A 671 -73.09 143.45 19.25
CA LEU A 671 -74.00 144.02 18.26
C LEU A 671 -75.44 144.05 18.78
N ASP A 672 -75.90 142.98 19.42
CA ASP A 672 -77.25 142.91 19.99
C ASP A 672 -77.44 143.91 21.14
N GLU A 673 -76.42 144.13 21.99
CA GLU A 673 -76.40 145.19 23.01
C GLU A 673 -76.56 146.59 22.39
N LEU A 674 -75.77 146.92 21.37
CA LEU A 674 -75.88 148.20 20.63
C LEU A 674 -77.24 148.35 19.92
N GLN A 675 -77.84 147.26 19.46
CA GLN A 675 -79.19 147.30 18.88
C GLN A 675 -80.27 147.57 19.94
N LEU A 676 -80.06 147.13 21.18
CA LEU A 676 -80.94 147.41 22.31
C LEU A 676 -80.83 148.88 22.77
N GLU A 677 -79.61 149.40 22.94
CA GLU A 677 -79.39 150.83 23.26
C GLU A 677 -80.04 151.75 22.21
N ARG A 678 -79.83 151.45 20.91
CA ARG A 678 -80.47 152.17 19.80
C ARG A 678 -82.00 152.15 19.89
N LYS A 679 -82.59 151.06 20.41
CA LYS A 679 -84.04 150.94 20.59
C LYS A 679 -84.54 151.84 21.72
N GLU A 680 -83.88 151.81 22.89
CA GLU A 680 -84.20 152.72 24.01
C GLU A 680 -84.06 154.20 23.61
N LEU A 681 -83.05 154.54 22.80
CA LEU A 681 -82.84 155.89 22.28
C LEU A 681 -83.98 156.34 21.35
N ASN A 682 -84.48 155.45 20.49
CA ASN A 682 -85.66 155.71 19.66
C ASN A 682 -86.94 155.86 20.48
N ASP A 683 -87.15 155.02 21.50
CA ASP A 683 -88.33 155.10 22.36
C ASP A 683 -88.35 156.42 23.18
N ARG A 684 -87.17 156.90 23.64
CA ARG A 684 -87.03 158.24 24.23
C ARG A 684 -87.34 159.38 23.26
N LEU A 685 -86.92 159.25 21.99
CA LEU A 685 -87.16 160.26 20.95
C LEU A 685 -88.66 160.35 20.61
N LEU A 686 -89.36 159.21 20.63
CA LEU A 686 -90.81 159.15 20.44
C LEU A 686 -91.61 159.84 21.57
N GLU A 687 -91.12 159.77 22.80
CA GLU A 687 -91.77 160.42 23.95
C GLU A 687 -91.65 161.96 23.86
N VAL A 688 -90.46 162.47 23.50
CA VAL A 688 -90.24 163.92 23.23
C VAL A 688 -91.12 164.42 22.07
N MET A 689 -91.37 163.58 21.06
CA MET A 689 -92.30 163.92 19.97
C MET A 689 -93.76 164.05 20.43
N LYS A 690 -94.20 163.33 21.48
CA LYS A 690 -95.54 163.52 22.06
C LYS A 690 -95.63 164.82 22.86
N GLU A 691 -94.60 165.16 23.63
CA GLU A 691 -94.56 166.42 24.39
C GLU A 691 -94.61 167.66 23.49
N ASN A 692 -94.05 167.59 22.28
CA ASN A 692 -94.13 168.68 21.31
C ASN A 692 -95.54 168.85 20.70
N GLY A 693 -96.36 167.79 20.67
CA GLY A 693 -97.72 167.82 20.13
C GLY A 693 -98.73 168.56 21.01
N SER A 694 -98.54 168.55 22.33
CA SER A 694 -99.39 169.30 23.27
C SER A 694 -99.12 170.81 23.25
N PHE A 695 -97.91 171.23 22.86
CA PHE A 695 -97.59 172.65 22.64
C PHE A 695 -98.32 173.25 21.44
N SER A 696 -98.49 172.51 20.33
CA SER A 696 -99.23 173.02 19.16
C SER A 696 -100.70 173.35 19.47
N GLN A 697 -101.39 172.49 20.24
CA GLN A 697 -102.80 172.74 20.62
C GLN A 697 -102.95 173.98 21.53
N LEU A 698 -101.95 174.27 22.37
CA LEU A 698 -101.96 175.46 23.24
C LEU A 698 -101.77 176.75 22.44
N ILE A 699 -101.05 176.72 21.32
CA ILE A 699 -100.82 177.89 20.45
C ILE A 699 -102.11 178.24 19.70
N GLU A 700 -102.76 177.24 19.08
CA GLU A 700 -104.01 177.41 18.33
C GLU A 700 -105.16 177.99 19.19
N GLU A 701 -105.24 177.60 20.47
CA GLU A 701 -106.23 178.17 21.41
C GLU A 701 -105.96 179.64 21.78
N LYS A 702 -104.70 180.10 21.73
CA LYS A 702 -104.34 181.50 21.97
C LYS A 702 -104.57 182.37 20.74
N GLU A 703 -104.32 181.84 19.55
CA GLU A 703 -104.45 182.57 18.28
C GLU A 703 -105.92 182.93 17.98
N ASN A 704 -106.84 181.98 18.20
CA ASN A 704 -108.29 182.22 18.13
C ASN A 704 -108.80 183.27 19.13
N LYS A 705 -108.09 183.44 20.27
CA LYS A 705 -108.44 184.45 21.30
C LYS A 705 -107.95 185.86 20.96
N ILE A 706 -106.96 185.97 20.06
CA ILE A 706 -106.44 187.26 19.58
C ILE A 706 -107.33 187.82 18.47
N GLN A 707 -107.79 186.99 17.53
CA GLN A 707 -108.67 187.45 16.44
C GLN A 707 -110.01 188.01 16.92
N LEU A 708 -110.56 187.52 18.03
CA LEU A 708 -111.81 188.07 18.60
C LEU A 708 -111.62 189.50 19.15
N LEU A 709 -110.47 189.79 19.75
CA LEU A 709 -110.15 191.11 20.32
C LEU A 709 -109.82 192.16 19.25
N THR A 710 -109.40 191.75 18.05
CA THR A 710 -109.15 192.67 16.92
C THR A 710 -110.46 193.25 16.38
N ASN A 711 -111.50 192.43 16.24
CA ASN A 711 -112.79 192.85 15.67
C ASN A 711 -113.57 193.81 16.60
N ASP A 712 -113.43 193.67 17.91
CA ASP A 712 -114.00 194.61 18.90
C ASP A 712 -113.28 195.97 18.91
N TRP A 713 -111.99 196.01 18.53
CA TRP A 713 -111.23 197.26 18.50
C TRP A 713 -111.61 198.14 17.29
N GLU A 714 -111.83 197.54 16.12
CA GLU A 714 -112.26 198.29 14.93
C GLU A 714 -113.66 198.93 15.10
N SER A 715 -114.53 198.36 15.95
CA SER A 715 -115.84 198.95 16.28
C SER A 715 -115.78 200.11 17.30
N LEU A 716 -114.70 200.24 18.07
CA LEU A 716 -114.53 201.33 19.05
C LEU A 716 -113.74 202.54 18.49
N GLN A 717 -113.37 202.50 17.20
CA GLN A 717 -112.65 203.58 16.53
C GLN A 717 -113.57 204.55 15.75
N GLU A 718 -114.89 204.48 15.95
CA GLU A 718 -115.90 205.23 15.16
C GLU A 718 -116.19 206.67 15.68
N GLU A 719 -115.95 206.99 16.96
CA GLU A 719 -116.68 208.11 17.61
C GLU A 719 -115.94 209.45 17.89
N PHE A 720 -114.61 209.59 17.72
CA PHE A 720 -113.89 210.69 18.40
C PHE A 720 -113.37 211.91 17.62
N PHE A 721 -113.58 212.07 16.30
CA PHE A 721 -112.99 213.23 15.58
C PHE A 721 -113.89 214.00 14.59
N TYR A 722 -114.68 214.94 15.13
CA TYR A 722 -115.41 215.95 14.34
C TYR A 722 -115.59 217.32 15.06
N ARG A 723 -114.49 217.97 15.48
CA ARG A 723 -114.43 219.41 15.90
C ARG A 723 -112.95 219.86 15.98
N SER A 724 -112.45 220.87 15.28
CA SER A 724 -112.93 221.52 14.06
C SER A 724 -111.70 222.14 13.37
N ASN A 725 -111.34 221.61 12.20
CA ASN A 725 -111.18 222.32 10.92
C ASN A 725 -110.36 223.63 10.84
N ASN A 726 -109.64 223.91 9.75
CA ASN A 726 -109.78 223.36 8.40
C ASN A 726 -108.44 223.32 7.63
N SER A 727 -108.41 222.56 6.53
CA SER A 727 -107.26 222.33 5.63
C SER A 727 -106.19 221.36 6.14
N SER A 728 -106.57 220.08 6.13
CA SER A 728 -105.72 218.89 5.92
C SER A 728 -104.80 218.44 7.07
N MET A 729 -104.85 217.14 7.36
CA MET A 729 -103.94 216.39 8.26
C MET A 729 -103.92 216.80 9.74
N LEU A 730 -105.08 216.69 10.39
CA LEU A 730 -105.18 216.59 11.83
C LEU A 730 -105.32 215.09 12.22
N VAL A 731 -104.51 214.61 13.19
CA VAL A 731 -104.90 213.78 14.38
C VAL A 731 -104.25 212.40 14.70
N THR A 732 -104.01 212.21 16.01
CA THR A 732 -103.67 211.08 16.92
C THR A 732 -102.51 210.08 16.67
N ARG A 733 -101.80 209.86 17.78
CA ARG A 733 -100.60 209.07 18.09
C ARG A 733 -100.85 207.55 18.20
N MET A 734 -100.34 206.74 17.25
CA MET A 734 -100.02 205.31 17.48
C MET A 734 -99.12 204.70 16.39
N SER A 735 -97.94 204.18 16.78
CA SER A 735 -97.21 203.09 16.09
C SER A 735 -95.92 202.71 16.84
N CYS A 736 -96.04 202.28 18.11
CA CYS A 736 -94.94 201.58 18.77
C CYS A 736 -94.87 200.13 18.24
N TRP A 737 -93.85 199.83 17.43
CA TRP A 737 -93.47 198.46 17.06
C TRP A 737 -91.97 198.27 17.32
N PRO A 738 -91.59 197.45 18.32
CA PRO A 738 -90.22 197.01 18.50
C PRO A 738 -90.03 195.63 17.84
N THR A 739 -89.28 195.56 16.73
CA THR A 739 -88.90 194.27 16.15
C THR A 739 -87.81 193.61 16.99
N LYS A 740 -88.23 192.91 18.04
CA LYS A 740 -87.53 191.68 18.46
C LYS A 740 -88.17 190.53 17.71
N ALA A 741 -87.34 189.74 17.03
CA ALA A 741 -87.62 188.36 16.67
C ALA A 741 -86.76 187.48 17.59
#